data_AF-A0A660YMU9-F1
#
_entry.id   AF-A0A660YMU9-F1
#
_cell.length_a   1.000
_cell.length_b   1.000
_cell.length_c   1.000
_cell.angle_alpha   90.00
_cell.angle_beta   90.00
_cell.angle_gamma   90.00
#
_symmetry.space_group_name_H-M   'P 1'
#
loop_
_entity.id
_entity.type
_entity.pdbx_description
1 polymer ?
#
loop_
_entity_poly.entity_id
_entity_poly.type
_entity_poly.pdbx_seq_one_letter_code
_entity_poly.pdbx_strand_id
1 'polypeptide(L)'
;MKFIADLHIHSHFSIATSKQLVPEYLDFWAALKGIKVVGTGDFTHPGWTKELKEKLVPTGTGLYKLNDKIRLDLPFLPDAEFDRDVSFILSAEISTIYKKNGKVRKVHHVILAPDFETAEGIQAELAKREFNITSDGRPILGLDSRDLLELVLSVSEDILFIPAHIWTPWFSVLGSKSGFDTVQECYGDLSQYIFAVETGLSADAPMLWINSTLDSYTLLSNSDAHSPERLGRNSNIFDTDVSYNGIVDAIKKGDGTTFKGTIDLFPQEGKYHFDGHRKCGIRWSPLESLKHNGICTECGKPVTEGVLNRAAQLADRESHELRDKRLPYTSIIPLKEVLSEIHGKGSNSKFIAREYFNLLKKLGPELKILLEVPPEEIEEKAGALLSEAVFRMRSKRVLIQEGFDGEYGRITLFGEKEILSAKSKDQESLFAGEKPVWERPEKREPIPFDLAEFNRLKQEENREKQQKDIQKFEIKGEDPLKDLNINQKRAATWGKGQCMVIAGPGTGKTRVLTQRIGYLVRDLQVDPSAILAVTFTNKAAVEMKSRICSFIPDAQADLITVATFHALGYTVLKEYAEYIPRQTNFSVIHRHETESIIAEITGESKTKVRSLANSFSNIKQGMGDGADNDVREIFDKYENYLNKENLLDLDDLIYKTNKILSENEQVLSRVRDYYKWILIDEFQDINRMQYDLILKIAGPGPDSNIFVIGDPNQAIYGFRGADVKFIDHFKNDFPGAGIIRLNKSYRCPDIVLKASSSVIGGDDNLSGIDRTDKIQVSVHQTEKSEAEFIARTIERLAGGLRFFSMDSD
;
A
#
# COMPACT_ATOMS: atom_id res chain seq x y z
N MET A 1 5.42 34.14 17.03
CA MET A 1 4.47 34.05 18.17
C MET A 1 4.42 32.58 18.53
N LYS A 2 4.61 32.23 19.81
CA LYS A 2 4.52 30.83 20.24
C LYS A 2 3.06 30.36 20.28
N PHE A 3 2.75 29.23 19.64
CA PHE A 3 1.41 28.61 19.71
C PHE A 3 1.45 27.09 19.56
N ILE A 4 0.36 26.43 19.96
CA ILE A 4 0.17 24.98 19.85
C ILE A 4 -0.75 24.69 18.66
N ALA A 5 -0.40 23.67 17.87
CA ALA A 5 -1.23 23.18 16.78
C ALA A 5 -1.36 21.65 16.77
N ASP A 6 -2.57 21.18 16.48
CA ASP A 6 -2.91 19.77 16.32
C ASP A 6 -3.46 19.57 14.90
N LEU A 7 -2.67 18.97 14.02
CA LEU A 7 -2.86 19.05 12.57
C LEU A 7 -3.58 17.83 11.98
N HIS A 8 -3.69 16.74 12.75
CA HIS A 8 -4.31 15.48 12.31
C HIS A 8 -5.45 15.10 13.25
N ILE A 9 -6.67 15.24 12.75
CA ILE A 9 -7.92 14.85 13.42
C ILE A 9 -8.88 14.27 12.38
N HIS A 10 -10.02 13.78 12.84
CA HIS A 10 -11.12 13.36 11.98
C HIS A 10 -12.39 14.19 12.20
N SER A 11 -13.29 14.10 11.23
CA SER A 11 -14.64 14.68 11.26
C SER A 11 -15.68 13.64 11.67
N HIS A 12 -16.94 14.09 11.79
CA HIS A 12 -18.10 13.20 11.98
C HIS A 12 -18.42 12.31 10.77
N PHE A 13 -17.79 12.52 9.61
CA PHE A 13 -17.92 11.65 8.43
C PHE A 13 -16.99 10.44 8.48
N SER A 14 -15.95 10.45 9.32
CA SER A 14 -15.09 9.28 9.54
C SER A 14 -15.79 8.21 10.37
N ILE A 15 -15.45 6.95 10.13
CA ILE A 15 -16.01 5.83 10.91
C ILE A 15 -15.46 5.83 12.34
N ALA A 16 -16.30 5.43 13.30
CA ALA A 16 -15.96 5.31 14.73
C ALA A 16 -15.52 6.62 15.39
N THR A 17 -15.97 7.75 14.85
CA THR A 17 -15.76 9.08 15.41
C THR A 17 -17.02 9.64 16.07
N SER A 18 -16.86 10.62 16.96
CA SER A 18 -17.97 11.33 17.58
C SER A 18 -18.71 12.19 16.56
N LYS A 19 -20.04 12.19 16.63
CA LYS A 19 -20.89 13.15 15.89
C LYS A 19 -20.62 14.62 16.23
N GLN A 20 -19.92 14.86 17.34
CA GLN A 20 -19.51 16.20 17.77
C GLN A 20 -18.20 16.65 17.12
N LEU A 21 -17.55 15.87 16.24
CA LEU A 21 -16.42 16.35 15.44
C LEU A 21 -16.92 17.25 14.30
N VAL A 22 -17.46 18.39 14.69
CA VAL A 22 -17.95 19.49 13.85
C VAL A 22 -17.23 20.78 14.27
N PRO A 23 -17.12 21.81 13.40
CA PRO A 23 -16.27 22.96 13.66
C PRO A 23 -16.62 23.71 14.96
N GLU A 24 -17.89 23.73 15.35
CA GLU A 24 -18.40 24.37 16.56
C GLU A 24 -17.82 23.78 17.85
N TYR A 25 -17.76 22.45 17.92
CA TYR A 25 -17.20 21.76 19.08
C TYR A 25 -15.67 21.71 19.04
N LEU A 26 -15.07 21.71 17.84
CA LEU A 26 -13.62 21.79 17.68
C LEU A 26 -13.09 23.14 18.17
N ASP A 27 -13.71 24.26 17.77
CA ASP A 27 -13.40 25.62 18.27
C ASP A 27 -13.53 25.70 19.79
N PHE A 28 -14.64 25.17 20.33
CA PHE A 28 -14.89 25.11 21.77
C PHE A 28 -13.80 24.34 22.52
N TRP A 29 -13.49 23.10 22.11
CA TRP A 29 -12.51 22.27 22.81
C TRP A 29 -11.08 22.75 22.61
N ALA A 30 -10.74 23.30 21.44
CA ALA A 30 -9.44 23.91 21.20
C ALA A 30 -9.15 25.06 22.16
N ALA A 31 -10.14 25.94 22.41
CA ALA A 31 -10.02 27.02 23.39
C ALA A 31 -9.78 26.48 24.82
N LEU A 32 -10.51 25.44 25.23
CA LEU A 32 -10.32 24.81 26.54
C LEU A 32 -8.97 24.10 26.69
N LYS A 33 -8.45 23.53 25.60
CA LYS A 33 -7.14 22.87 25.58
C LYS A 33 -6.00 23.89 25.50
N GLY A 34 -6.23 25.05 24.89
CA GLY A 34 -5.20 26.05 24.59
C GLY A 34 -4.51 25.81 23.25
N ILE A 35 -5.23 25.24 22.28
CA ILE A 35 -4.75 24.96 20.93
C ILE A 35 -5.15 26.12 20.03
N LYS A 36 -4.19 26.69 19.31
CA LYS A 36 -4.40 27.85 18.44
C LYS A 36 -4.80 27.47 17.03
N VAL A 37 -4.24 26.38 16.51
CA VAL A 37 -4.52 25.88 15.16
C VAL A 37 -4.93 24.42 15.21
N VAL A 38 -6.06 24.09 14.58
CA VAL A 38 -6.60 22.74 14.52
C VAL A 38 -6.76 22.32 13.06
N GLY A 39 -6.30 21.12 12.72
CA GLY A 39 -6.60 20.51 11.43
C GLY A 39 -8.12 20.36 11.25
N THR A 40 -8.65 20.52 10.05
CA THR A 40 -10.08 20.25 9.84
C THR A 40 -10.41 18.76 9.86
N GLY A 41 -9.43 17.91 9.51
CA GLY A 41 -9.67 16.52 9.16
C GLY A 41 -10.49 16.38 7.87
N ASP A 42 -10.36 15.22 7.23
CA ASP A 42 -11.26 14.68 6.22
C ASP A 42 -11.69 15.61 5.07
N PHE A 43 -10.91 16.62 4.65
CA PHE A 43 -11.31 17.49 3.53
C PHE A 43 -11.52 16.72 2.23
N THR A 44 -11.05 15.47 2.12
CA THR A 44 -11.32 14.59 0.98
C THR A 44 -12.80 14.24 0.84
N HIS A 45 -13.60 14.35 1.90
CA HIS A 45 -15.03 14.08 1.87
C HIS A 45 -15.81 15.31 1.36
N PRO A 46 -16.51 15.24 0.20
CA PRO A 46 -17.19 16.41 -0.38
C PRO A 46 -18.27 17.00 0.53
N GLY A 47 -19.00 16.15 1.26
CA GLY A 47 -20.02 16.58 2.22
C GLY A 47 -19.42 17.36 3.40
N TRP A 48 -18.21 16.99 3.83
CA TRP A 48 -17.52 17.68 4.93
C TRP A 48 -16.97 19.02 4.46
N THR A 49 -16.34 19.05 3.29
CA THR A 49 -15.85 20.28 2.67
C THR A 49 -16.97 21.31 2.48
N LYS A 50 -18.18 20.85 2.09
CA LYS A 50 -19.35 21.72 2.03
C LYS A 50 -19.70 22.32 3.41
N GLU A 51 -19.78 21.51 4.46
CA GLU A 51 -20.02 21.99 5.82
C GLU A 51 -18.94 22.98 6.29
N LEU A 52 -17.67 22.69 6.00
CA LEU A 52 -16.55 23.58 6.32
C LEU A 52 -16.71 24.93 5.63
N LYS A 53 -17.05 24.98 4.34
CA LYS A 53 -17.28 26.23 3.60
C LYS A 53 -18.47 27.03 4.12
N GLU A 54 -19.51 26.37 4.62
CA GLU A 54 -20.68 27.04 5.21
C GLU A 54 -20.37 27.66 6.59
N LYS A 55 -19.49 27.01 7.36
CA LYS A 55 -19.24 27.35 8.77
C LYS A 55 -17.98 28.17 9.00
N LEU A 56 -17.00 28.08 8.11
CA LEU A 56 -15.69 28.71 8.26
C LEU A 56 -15.53 29.94 7.37
N VAL A 57 -14.82 30.94 7.90
CA VAL A 57 -14.52 32.21 7.24
C VAL A 57 -13.01 32.32 7.04
N PRO A 58 -12.50 32.68 5.84
CA PRO A 58 -11.08 32.82 5.60
C PRO A 58 -10.47 33.98 6.41
N THR A 59 -9.26 33.78 6.91
CA THR A 59 -8.50 34.79 7.66
C THR A 59 -7.56 35.64 6.78
N GLY A 60 -7.35 35.23 5.53
CA GLY A 60 -6.36 35.82 4.62
C GLY A 60 -4.94 35.26 4.75
N THR A 61 -4.70 34.31 5.68
CA THR A 61 -3.37 33.72 5.91
C THR A 61 -3.26 32.24 5.49
N GLY A 62 -4.21 31.76 4.67
CA GLY A 62 -4.37 30.33 4.35
C GLY A 62 -5.02 29.51 5.48
N LEU A 63 -5.47 30.19 6.54
CA LEU A 63 -6.23 29.59 7.64
C LEU A 63 -7.66 30.12 7.68
N TYR A 64 -8.51 29.43 8.44
CA TYR A 64 -9.93 29.73 8.55
C TYR A 64 -10.37 29.89 10.01
N LYS A 65 -11.46 30.60 10.26
CA LYS A 65 -12.06 30.76 11.60
C LYS A 65 -13.51 30.33 11.58
N LEU A 66 -14.00 29.82 12.69
CA LEU A 66 -15.43 29.56 12.85
C LEU A 66 -16.20 30.87 12.75
N ASN A 67 -17.33 30.86 12.04
CA ASN A 67 -18.26 31.98 12.02
C ASN A 67 -18.78 32.26 13.45
N ASP A 68 -18.57 33.48 13.94
CA ASP A 68 -18.93 33.85 15.32
C ASP A 68 -20.40 33.61 15.66
N LYS A 69 -21.30 33.62 14.66
CA LYS A 69 -22.74 33.41 14.85
C LYS A 69 -23.13 32.00 15.29
N ILE A 70 -22.26 31.01 15.08
CA ILE A 70 -22.51 29.59 15.38
C ILE A 70 -21.60 29.06 16.49
N ARG A 71 -20.82 29.94 17.12
CA ARG A 71 -19.97 29.57 18.25
C ARG A 71 -20.80 29.07 19.41
N LEU A 72 -20.32 27.99 20.03
CA LEU A 72 -20.93 27.48 21.25
C LEU A 72 -20.61 28.42 22.41
N ASP A 73 -21.61 28.66 23.25
CA ASP A 73 -21.40 29.30 24.54
C ASP A 73 -20.53 28.41 25.44
N LEU A 74 -19.96 29.03 26.47
CA LEU A 74 -19.25 28.35 27.56
C LEU A 74 -20.16 28.31 28.79
N PRO A 75 -21.29 27.55 28.79
CA PRO A 75 -22.28 27.64 29.87
C PRO A 75 -21.73 27.19 31.22
N PHE A 76 -20.70 26.34 31.23
CA PHE A 76 -20.03 25.90 32.46
C PHE A 76 -18.91 26.86 32.92
N LEU A 77 -18.57 27.87 32.11
CA LEU A 77 -17.47 28.82 32.34
C LEU A 77 -17.86 30.24 31.87
N PRO A 78 -18.97 30.83 32.38
CA PRO A 78 -19.48 32.12 31.89
C PRO A 78 -18.53 33.30 32.15
N ASP A 79 -17.70 33.22 33.19
CA ASP A 79 -16.77 34.29 33.60
C ASP A 79 -15.30 34.01 33.22
N ALA A 80 -15.02 32.94 32.48
CA ALA A 80 -13.64 32.56 32.17
C ALA A 80 -13.21 33.15 30.82
N GLU A 81 -12.15 33.96 30.83
CA GLU A 81 -11.54 34.52 29.63
C GLU A 81 -10.56 33.51 29.01
N PHE A 82 -11.06 32.71 28.06
CA PHE A 82 -10.20 31.91 27.19
C PHE A 82 -9.92 32.64 25.88
N ASP A 83 -8.71 32.48 25.36
CA ASP A 83 -8.42 32.88 23.98
C ASP A 83 -9.26 32.02 23.04
N ARG A 84 -10.30 32.63 22.45
CA ARG A 84 -11.18 32.01 21.46
C ARG A 84 -10.77 32.34 20.03
N ASP A 85 -9.56 32.85 19.82
CA ASP A 85 -9.01 33.06 18.49
C ASP A 85 -8.38 31.77 17.94
N VAL A 86 -9.22 30.74 17.75
CA VAL A 86 -8.84 29.44 17.16
C VAL A 86 -8.91 29.53 15.63
N SER A 87 -7.88 29.02 14.97
CA SER A 87 -7.84 28.91 13.50
C SER A 87 -7.86 27.45 13.06
N PHE A 88 -8.39 27.21 11.86
CA PHE A 88 -8.47 25.92 11.20
C PHE A 88 -7.53 25.88 10.00
N ILE A 89 -6.79 24.80 9.86
CA ILE A 89 -5.98 24.47 8.68
C ILE A 89 -6.61 23.29 7.98
N LEU A 90 -6.75 23.33 6.65
CA LEU A 90 -7.35 22.22 5.92
C LEU A 90 -6.43 21.01 5.98
N SER A 91 -6.90 19.94 6.61
CA SER A 91 -6.19 18.66 6.67
C SER A 91 -7.07 17.47 6.31
N ALA A 92 -6.46 16.40 5.82
CA ALA A 92 -7.13 15.12 5.56
C ALA A 92 -6.16 13.96 5.78
N GLU A 93 -6.68 12.82 6.20
CA GLU A 93 -5.95 11.55 6.17
C GLU A 93 -6.47 10.70 5.00
N ILE A 94 -5.56 10.10 4.22
CA ILE A 94 -5.89 9.14 3.17
C ILE A 94 -5.21 7.82 3.50
N SER A 95 -5.95 6.71 3.40
CA SER A 95 -5.41 5.37 3.56
C SER A 95 -5.10 4.75 2.20
N THR A 96 -3.96 4.09 2.08
CA THR A 96 -3.56 3.34 0.87
C THR A 96 -3.39 1.87 1.22
N ILE A 97 -4.00 0.98 0.43
CA ILE A 97 -3.87 -0.47 0.54
C ILE A 97 -3.54 -1.06 -0.82
N TYR A 98 -2.32 -1.57 -0.98
CA TYR A 98 -1.81 -2.03 -2.29
C TYR A 98 -0.74 -3.11 -2.09
N LYS A 99 -0.28 -3.74 -3.18
CA LYS A 99 0.79 -4.75 -3.12
C LYS A 99 2.09 -4.18 -3.70
N LYS A 100 3.18 -4.22 -2.92
CA LYS A 100 4.53 -3.80 -3.35
C LYS A 100 5.57 -4.71 -2.72
N ASN A 101 6.59 -5.10 -3.48
CA ASN A 101 7.67 -6.00 -3.04
C ASN A 101 7.14 -7.31 -2.43
N GLY A 102 6.11 -7.89 -3.05
CA GLY A 102 5.50 -9.16 -2.63
C GLY A 102 4.60 -9.09 -1.39
N LYS A 103 4.53 -7.96 -0.69
CA LYS A 103 3.72 -7.76 0.54
C LYS A 103 2.53 -6.83 0.29
N VAL A 104 1.45 -7.02 1.05
CA VAL A 104 0.36 -6.04 1.13
C VAL A 104 0.83 -4.90 2.04
N ARG A 105 0.82 -3.70 1.50
CA ARG A 105 1.16 -2.44 2.18
C ARG A 105 -0.13 -1.75 2.58
N LYS A 106 -0.17 -1.27 3.82
CA LYS A 106 -1.25 -0.46 4.37
C LYS A 106 -0.56 0.74 4.99
N VAL A 107 -0.81 1.94 4.46
CA VAL A 107 -0.14 3.17 4.89
C VAL A 107 -1.13 4.32 4.87
N HIS A 108 -1.13 5.12 5.93
CA HIS A 108 -1.90 6.36 6.02
C HIS A 108 -1.02 7.58 5.80
N HIS A 109 -1.63 8.64 5.25
CA HIS A 109 -0.95 9.88 4.89
C HIS A 109 -1.81 11.06 5.31
N VAL A 110 -1.22 12.00 6.04
CA VAL A 110 -1.83 13.30 6.36
C VAL A 110 -1.42 14.30 5.30
N ILE A 111 -2.40 15.06 4.81
CA ILE A 111 -2.21 16.08 3.78
C ILE A 111 -2.70 17.41 4.36
N LEU A 112 -1.90 18.47 4.25
CA LEU A 112 -2.32 19.84 4.58
C LEU A 112 -2.46 20.65 3.30
N ALA A 113 -3.64 21.21 3.04
CA ALA A 113 -3.92 22.02 1.85
C ALA A 113 -3.96 23.53 2.20
N PRO A 114 -3.42 24.41 1.33
CA PRO A 114 -3.38 25.86 1.57
C PRO A 114 -4.76 26.51 1.52
N ASP A 115 -5.67 25.95 0.73
CA ASP A 115 -7.00 26.49 0.49
C ASP A 115 -7.99 25.42 0.00
N PHE A 116 -9.27 25.81 -0.03
CA PHE A 116 -10.35 24.94 -0.49
C PHE A 116 -10.24 24.59 -1.98
N GLU A 117 -9.64 25.45 -2.81
CA GLU A 117 -9.46 25.17 -4.24
C GLU A 117 -8.51 23.98 -4.43
N THR A 118 -7.41 23.97 -3.69
CA THR A 118 -6.46 22.85 -3.66
C THR A 118 -7.11 21.58 -3.11
N ALA A 119 -7.86 21.68 -2.00
CA ALA A 119 -8.57 20.55 -1.42
C ALA A 119 -9.58 19.93 -2.40
N GLU A 120 -10.35 20.75 -3.12
CA GLU A 120 -11.30 20.30 -4.14
C GLU A 120 -10.60 19.79 -5.40
N GLY A 121 -9.42 20.31 -5.76
CA GLY A 121 -8.57 19.78 -6.81
C GLY A 121 -8.14 18.33 -6.54
N ILE A 122 -7.76 18.02 -5.29
CA ILE A 122 -7.47 16.65 -4.87
C ILE A 122 -8.72 15.77 -4.97
N GLN A 123 -9.88 16.26 -4.50
CA GLN A 123 -11.14 15.53 -4.64
C GLN A 123 -11.47 15.22 -6.10
N ALA A 124 -11.27 16.18 -7.01
CA ALA A 124 -11.52 16.01 -8.44
C ALA A 124 -10.61 14.94 -9.06
N GLU A 125 -9.32 14.95 -8.74
CA GLU A 125 -8.37 13.94 -9.26
C GLU A 125 -8.62 12.54 -8.67
N LEU A 126 -9.06 12.44 -7.42
CA LEU A 126 -9.50 11.17 -6.82
C LEU A 126 -10.78 10.65 -7.47
N ALA A 127 -11.79 11.51 -7.65
CA ALA A 127 -13.07 11.17 -8.27
C ALA A 127 -12.90 10.77 -9.76
N LYS A 128 -12.01 11.43 -10.49
CA LYS A 128 -11.66 11.10 -11.89
C LYS A 128 -11.09 9.69 -12.04
N ARG A 129 -10.47 9.16 -10.99
CA ARG A 129 -9.95 7.78 -10.90
C ARG A 129 -10.96 6.80 -10.28
N GLU A 130 -12.21 7.23 -10.15
CA GLU A 130 -13.33 6.44 -9.60
C GLU A 130 -13.12 5.96 -8.16
N PHE A 131 -12.27 6.65 -7.39
CA PHE A 131 -12.13 6.36 -5.97
C PHE A 131 -13.35 6.86 -5.18
N ASN A 132 -13.79 6.04 -4.22
CA ASN A 132 -14.87 6.42 -3.32
C ASN A 132 -14.36 7.34 -2.20
N ILE A 133 -14.78 8.60 -2.27
CA ILE A 133 -14.48 9.65 -1.29
C ILE A 133 -15.72 10.13 -0.52
N THR A 134 -16.86 9.43 -0.65
CA THR A 134 -18.16 9.87 -0.10
C THR A 134 -18.71 8.96 1.00
N SER A 135 -18.10 7.81 1.25
CA SER A 135 -18.57 6.87 2.28
C SER A 135 -17.90 7.01 3.64
N ASP A 136 -16.69 7.57 3.68
CA ASP A 136 -15.86 7.72 4.88
C ASP A 136 -15.07 9.03 4.75
N GLY A 137 -14.84 9.70 5.88
CA GLY A 137 -13.96 10.87 5.97
C GLY A 137 -12.52 10.57 5.57
N ARG A 138 -12.03 9.35 5.88
CA ARG A 138 -10.76 8.82 5.40
C ARG A 138 -10.99 7.81 4.27
N PRO A 139 -10.83 8.20 3.00
CA PRO A 139 -10.95 7.27 1.89
C PRO A 139 -9.82 6.23 1.93
N ILE A 140 -10.14 4.99 1.53
CA ILE A 140 -9.18 3.90 1.38
C ILE A 140 -8.97 3.66 -0.12
N LEU A 141 -7.74 3.85 -0.59
CA LEU A 141 -7.37 3.79 -1.99
C LEU A 141 -6.55 2.55 -2.30
N GLY A 142 -6.88 1.88 -3.41
CA GLY A 142 -6.07 0.82 -4.01
C GLY A 142 -4.84 1.34 -4.77
N LEU A 143 -4.19 2.39 -4.27
CA LEU A 143 -3.16 3.17 -4.94
C LEU A 143 -1.83 3.06 -4.19
N ASP A 144 -0.71 3.01 -4.91
CA ASP A 144 0.63 3.08 -4.30
C ASP A 144 0.82 4.42 -3.57
N SER A 145 1.52 4.43 -2.44
CA SER A 145 1.79 5.66 -1.67
C SER A 145 2.61 6.68 -2.46
N ARG A 146 3.53 6.22 -3.33
CA ARG A 146 4.27 7.10 -4.25
C ARG A 146 3.35 7.76 -5.27
N ASP A 147 2.39 7.01 -5.82
CA ASP A 147 1.45 7.51 -6.82
C ASP A 147 0.40 8.45 -6.21
N LEU A 148 0.02 8.23 -4.95
CA LEU A 148 -0.80 9.19 -4.20
C LEU A 148 -0.05 10.51 -4.00
N LEU A 149 1.23 10.46 -3.63
CA LEU A 149 2.06 11.66 -3.49
C LEU A 149 2.18 12.41 -4.82
N GLU A 150 2.44 11.71 -5.93
CA GLU A 150 2.46 12.31 -7.28
C GLU A 150 1.14 12.99 -7.63
N LEU A 151 0.01 12.32 -7.38
CA LEU A 151 -1.33 12.86 -7.64
C LEU A 151 -1.54 14.17 -6.87
N VAL A 152 -1.23 14.18 -5.58
CA VAL A 152 -1.43 15.36 -4.73
C VAL A 152 -0.51 16.51 -5.16
N LEU A 153 0.77 16.23 -5.46
CA LEU A 153 1.71 17.22 -5.97
C LEU A 153 1.32 17.77 -7.35
N SER A 154 0.64 16.98 -8.18
CA SER A 154 0.13 17.44 -9.48
C SER A 154 -1.00 18.47 -9.35
N VAL A 155 -1.66 18.54 -8.19
CA VAL A 155 -2.69 19.55 -7.89
C VAL A 155 -2.03 20.84 -7.38
N SER A 156 -1.10 20.73 -6.43
CA SER A 156 -0.34 21.88 -5.93
C SER A 156 0.95 21.44 -5.25
N GLU A 157 2.05 22.15 -5.53
CA GLU A 157 3.35 21.95 -4.89
C GLU A 157 3.42 22.54 -3.46
N ASP A 158 2.47 23.41 -3.11
CA ASP A 158 2.43 24.06 -1.79
C ASP A 158 1.89 23.13 -0.69
N ILE A 159 1.33 21.97 -1.07
CA ILE A 159 0.81 20.97 -0.15
C ILE A 159 1.94 20.38 0.70
N LEU A 160 1.64 20.16 1.98
CA LEU A 160 2.48 19.34 2.85
C LEU A 160 1.90 17.93 2.95
N PHE A 161 2.70 16.93 2.55
CA PHE A 161 2.36 15.52 2.61
C PHE A 161 3.20 14.82 3.68
N ILE A 162 2.54 14.17 4.63
CA ILE A 162 3.14 13.64 5.85
C ILE A 162 2.73 12.16 6.00
N PRO A 163 3.67 11.22 6.08
CA PRO A 163 3.37 9.86 6.49
C PRO A 163 2.80 9.86 7.92
N ALA A 164 1.59 9.35 8.09
CA ALA A 164 0.88 9.36 9.37
C ALA A 164 1.44 8.29 10.31
N HIS A 165 1.41 8.56 11.63
CA HIS A 165 1.69 7.64 12.74
C HIS A 165 2.66 6.50 12.40
N ILE A 166 3.86 6.90 12.00
CA ILE A 166 4.86 6.16 11.23
C ILE A 166 5.28 4.79 11.83
N TRP A 167 5.09 4.55 13.13
CA TRP A 167 5.46 3.31 13.85
C TRP A 167 4.30 2.41 14.27
N THR A 168 3.04 2.81 14.04
CA THR A 168 1.91 1.97 14.43
C THR A 168 1.99 0.62 13.70
N PRO A 169 1.69 -0.54 14.32
CA PRO A 169 2.03 -1.84 13.71
C PRO A 169 1.44 -2.09 12.32
N TRP A 170 0.29 -1.49 12.06
CA TRP A 170 -0.46 -1.50 10.81
C TRP A 170 -0.69 -0.07 10.33
N PHE A 171 -0.98 0.11 9.04
CA PHE A 171 -1.36 1.42 8.48
C PHE A 171 -0.30 2.51 8.56
N SER A 172 0.97 2.15 8.80
CA SER A 172 2.09 3.08 8.85
C SER A 172 3.21 2.65 7.91
N VAL A 173 4.14 3.58 7.65
CA VAL A 173 5.29 3.30 6.79
C VAL A 173 6.28 2.36 7.45
N LEU A 174 6.52 2.40 8.76
CA LEU A 174 7.58 1.62 9.42
C LEU A 174 7.04 0.57 10.39
N GLY A 175 5.73 0.37 10.42
CA GLY A 175 5.04 -0.65 11.22
C GLY A 175 5.49 -2.08 10.91
N SER A 176 5.46 -2.94 11.93
CA SER A 176 5.98 -4.32 11.85
C SER A 176 5.18 -5.25 10.94
N LYS A 177 3.91 -4.94 10.62
CA LYS A 177 3.03 -5.84 9.86
C LYS A 177 2.95 -5.46 8.38
N SER A 178 2.63 -4.21 8.09
CA SER A 178 2.42 -3.72 6.72
C SER A 178 3.47 -2.72 6.22
N GLY A 179 4.41 -2.29 7.08
CA GLY A 179 5.39 -1.25 6.81
C GLY A 179 6.63 -1.70 6.04
N PHE A 180 7.30 -0.73 5.44
CA PHE A 180 8.63 -0.74 4.84
C PHE A 180 9.72 -0.62 5.92
N ASP A 181 10.98 -0.74 5.52
CA ASP A 181 12.12 -0.53 6.41
C ASP A 181 12.65 0.93 6.35
N THR A 182 12.30 1.68 5.30
CA THR A 182 12.62 3.12 5.16
C THR A 182 11.46 3.90 4.51
N VAL A 183 11.45 5.22 4.71
CA VAL A 183 10.50 6.14 4.03
C VAL A 183 10.75 6.14 2.51
N GLN A 184 12.02 6.02 2.10
CA GLN A 184 12.45 5.98 0.71
C GLN A 184 11.88 4.77 -0.04
N GLU A 185 11.78 3.60 0.58
CA GLU A 185 11.14 2.43 -0.04
C GLU A 185 9.64 2.64 -0.32
N CYS A 186 8.97 3.43 0.52
CA CYS A 186 7.55 3.73 0.37
C CYS A 186 7.31 4.67 -0.83
N TYR A 187 7.99 5.83 -0.82
CA TYR A 187 7.73 6.92 -1.76
C TYR A 187 8.69 7.00 -2.96
N GLY A 188 9.73 6.16 -3.00
CA GLY A 188 10.65 6.04 -4.13
C GLY A 188 11.34 7.35 -4.51
N ASP A 189 11.27 7.67 -5.80
CA ASP A 189 11.81 8.88 -6.43
C ASP A 189 11.23 10.18 -5.87
N LEU A 190 10.04 10.12 -5.24
CA LEU A 190 9.38 11.29 -4.66
C LEU A 190 9.66 11.46 -3.16
N SER A 191 10.50 10.62 -2.55
CA SER A 191 10.82 10.71 -1.12
C SER A 191 11.43 12.05 -0.68
N GLN A 192 12.04 12.80 -1.61
CA GLN A 192 12.56 14.16 -1.38
C GLN A 192 11.47 15.21 -1.09
N TYR A 193 10.20 14.92 -1.42
CA TYR A 193 9.06 15.79 -1.11
C TYR A 193 8.44 15.50 0.26
N ILE A 194 8.95 14.50 0.98
CA ILE A 194 8.57 14.23 2.37
C ILE A 194 9.50 15.01 3.29
N PHE A 195 8.97 16.02 3.97
CA PHE A 195 9.75 16.88 4.88
C PHE A 195 9.57 16.52 6.35
N ALA A 196 8.52 15.77 6.67
CA ALA A 196 8.14 15.45 8.03
C ALA A 196 7.48 14.09 8.11
N VAL A 197 7.52 13.49 9.30
CA VAL A 197 6.82 12.25 9.64
C VAL A 197 6.07 12.45 10.94
N GLU A 198 4.88 11.87 11.06
CA GLU A 198 4.11 11.91 12.28
C GLU A 198 4.45 10.72 13.19
N THR A 199 4.84 10.97 14.44
CA THR A 199 5.21 9.94 15.43
C THR A 199 4.05 8.99 15.75
N GLY A 200 2.85 9.55 15.89
CA GLY A 200 1.64 8.84 16.31
C GLY A 200 1.61 8.58 17.82
N LEU A 201 0.58 7.85 18.27
CA LEU A 201 0.35 7.59 19.70
C LEU A 201 1.21 6.45 20.28
N SER A 202 1.91 5.71 19.43
CA SER A 202 2.67 4.50 19.83
C SER A 202 4.17 4.72 19.91
N ALA A 203 4.65 5.92 19.58
CA ALA A 203 6.06 6.27 19.60
C ALA A 203 6.24 7.74 20.02
N ASP A 204 7.38 8.05 20.63
CA ASP A 204 7.81 9.41 20.96
C ASP A 204 9.17 9.73 20.29
N ALA A 205 9.63 10.98 20.38
CA ALA A 205 10.81 11.43 19.67
C ALA A 205 12.08 10.56 19.93
N PRO A 206 12.41 10.15 21.16
CA PRO A 206 13.55 9.24 21.42
C PRO A 206 13.48 7.90 20.68
N MET A 207 12.30 7.30 20.53
CA MET A 207 12.13 6.07 19.75
C MET A 207 12.45 6.27 18.27
N LEU A 208 12.32 7.49 17.75
CA LEU A 208 12.68 7.84 16.38
C LEU A 208 14.17 8.21 16.28
N TRP A 209 14.75 8.82 17.31
CA TRP A 209 16.13 9.27 17.29
C TRP A 209 17.17 8.16 17.19
N ILE A 210 16.81 6.92 17.49
CA ILE A 210 17.71 5.76 17.37
C ILE A 210 17.89 5.27 15.91
N ASN A 211 17.20 5.87 14.95
CA ASN A 211 17.31 5.56 13.53
C ASN A 211 17.75 6.79 12.72
N SER A 212 18.96 6.75 12.15
CA SER A 212 19.53 7.88 11.39
C SER A 212 18.82 8.17 10.07
N THR A 213 18.08 7.21 9.49
CA THR A 213 17.32 7.44 8.25
C THR A 213 16.19 8.46 8.43
N LEU A 214 15.88 8.83 9.67
CA LEU A 214 14.82 9.77 10.01
C LEU A 214 15.33 11.17 10.37
N ASP A 215 16.64 11.38 10.34
CA ASP A 215 17.23 12.66 10.73
C ASP A 215 16.88 13.78 9.75
N SER A 216 16.59 13.43 8.49
CA SER A 216 16.16 14.36 7.45
C SER A 216 14.72 14.85 7.61
N TYR A 217 13.94 14.27 8.52
CA TYR A 217 12.52 14.61 8.69
C TYR A 217 12.27 15.35 10.01
N THR A 218 11.41 16.36 9.94
CA THR A 218 10.81 16.95 11.15
C THR A 218 9.84 15.96 11.77
N LEU A 219 9.96 15.74 13.08
CA LEU A 219 9.07 14.86 13.81
C LEU A 219 7.85 15.65 14.27
N LEU A 220 6.67 15.29 13.75
CA LEU A 220 5.39 15.87 14.14
C LEU A 220 4.65 14.94 15.08
N SER A 221 3.82 15.52 15.94
CA SER A 221 2.96 14.77 16.84
C SER A 221 1.57 15.37 16.83
N ASN A 222 0.57 14.55 16.51
CA ASN A 222 -0.82 14.97 16.38
C ASN A 222 -1.74 13.96 17.04
N SER A 223 -2.93 14.42 17.44
CA SER A 223 -3.81 13.63 18.29
C SER A 223 -4.49 12.47 17.60
N ASP A 224 -4.71 12.52 16.27
CA ASP A 224 -5.63 11.61 15.59
C ASP A 224 -6.99 11.56 16.35
N ALA A 225 -7.54 12.76 16.61
CA ALA A 225 -8.72 12.90 17.48
C ALA A 225 -9.98 12.31 16.84
N HIS A 226 -10.53 11.29 17.51
CA HIS A 226 -11.83 10.68 17.20
C HIS A 226 -12.99 11.25 18.05
N SER A 227 -12.70 12.22 18.93
CA SER A 227 -13.69 13.06 19.59
C SER A 227 -13.08 14.42 19.96
N PRO A 228 -13.88 15.50 20.07
CA PRO A 228 -13.33 16.84 20.31
C PRO A 228 -12.52 16.95 21.61
N GLU A 229 -12.91 16.21 22.65
CA GLU A 229 -12.21 16.19 23.93
C GLU A 229 -10.80 15.61 23.86
N ARG A 230 -10.51 14.77 22.86
CA ARG A 230 -9.20 14.13 22.65
C ARG A 230 -8.20 15.02 21.91
N LEU A 231 -8.60 16.22 21.47
CA LEU A 231 -7.71 17.21 20.88
C LEU A 231 -6.50 17.50 21.79
N GLY A 232 -5.33 17.65 21.18
CA GLY A 232 -4.10 18.05 21.86
C GLY A 232 -3.48 17.02 22.80
N ARG A 233 -3.98 15.76 22.83
CA ARG A 233 -3.28 14.67 23.53
C ARG A 233 -1.87 14.45 22.97
N ASN A 234 -1.72 14.71 21.68
CA ASN A 234 -0.47 14.93 20.97
C ASN A 234 -0.63 16.23 20.17
N SER A 235 0.41 17.06 20.10
CA SER A 235 0.39 18.33 19.36
C SER A 235 1.80 18.87 19.12
N ASN A 236 1.90 19.97 18.38
CA ASN A 236 3.16 20.59 17.98
C ASN A 236 3.24 22.02 18.50
N ILE A 237 4.45 22.49 18.81
CA ILE A 237 4.70 23.85 19.26
C ILE A 237 5.41 24.62 18.14
N PHE A 238 4.81 25.73 17.72
CA PHE A 238 5.34 26.63 16.70
C PHE A 238 5.71 27.98 17.31
N ASP A 239 6.64 28.68 16.68
CA ASP A 239 6.94 30.09 16.94
C ASP A 239 7.07 30.87 15.63
N THR A 240 5.93 31.16 15.02
CA THR A 240 5.79 31.84 13.72
C THR A 240 4.65 32.85 13.74
N ASP A 241 4.36 33.49 12.62
CA ASP A 241 3.02 34.01 12.36
C ASP A 241 2.01 32.85 12.22
N VAL A 242 0.75 33.12 12.60
CA VAL A 242 -0.33 32.13 12.54
C VAL A 242 -0.90 32.10 11.12
N SER A 243 -0.19 31.40 10.22
CA SER A 243 -0.53 31.25 8.80
C SER A 243 -0.19 29.84 8.31
N TYR A 244 -0.77 29.44 7.18
CA TYR A 244 -0.44 28.19 6.51
C TYR A 244 1.06 28.14 6.19
N ASN A 245 1.59 29.18 5.54
CA ASN A 245 3.00 29.26 5.16
C ASN A 245 3.93 29.25 6.36
N GLY A 246 3.61 29.97 7.43
CA GLY A 246 4.39 29.97 8.67
C GLY A 246 4.51 28.56 9.26
N ILE A 247 3.41 27.81 9.30
CA ILE A 247 3.39 26.42 9.79
C ILE A 247 4.18 25.51 8.85
N VAL A 248 3.88 25.52 7.55
CA VAL A 248 4.52 24.62 6.56
C VAL A 248 6.02 24.89 6.46
N ASP A 249 6.45 26.15 6.42
CA ASP A 249 7.87 26.51 6.38
C ASP A 249 8.60 26.10 7.65
N ALA A 250 7.96 26.23 8.82
CA ALA A 250 8.54 25.76 10.08
C ALA A 250 8.74 24.24 10.08
N ILE A 251 7.76 23.49 9.55
CA ILE A 251 7.86 22.03 9.42
C ILE A 251 8.97 21.66 8.42
N LYS A 252 9.02 22.30 7.25
CA LYS A 252 10.05 22.04 6.22
C LYS A 252 11.46 22.35 6.72
N LYS A 253 11.64 23.36 7.56
CA LYS A 253 12.94 23.74 8.14
C LYS A 253 13.39 22.84 9.28
N GLY A 254 12.50 22.54 10.24
CA GLY A 254 12.77 21.57 11.32
C GLY A 254 13.96 21.89 12.23
N ASP A 255 14.44 23.12 12.28
CA ASP A 255 15.75 23.47 12.87
C ASP A 255 15.66 24.01 14.31
N GLY A 256 14.48 24.09 14.90
CA GLY A 256 14.26 24.62 16.25
C GLY A 256 14.00 26.14 16.32
N THR A 257 14.18 26.87 15.21
CA THR A 257 13.98 28.32 15.18
C THR A 257 12.50 28.68 15.23
N THR A 258 11.69 28.00 14.42
CA THR A 258 10.24 28.23 14.26
C THR A 258 9.40 27.01 14.61
N PHE A 259 9.92 25.79 14.51
CA PHE A 259 9.31 24.58 15.05
C PHE A 259 9.99 24.22 16.37
N LYS A 260 9.27 24.34 17.49
CA LYS A 260 9.85 24.27 18.85
C LYS A 260 9.82 22.88 19.47
N GLY A 261 9.14 21.92 18.86
CA GLY A 261 9.05 20.55 19.36
C GLY A 261 7.63 20.02 19.46
N THR A 262 7.50 18.86 20.10
CA THR A 262 6.24 18.12 20.21
C THR A 262 5.74 17.98 21.64
N ILE A 263 4.44 17.78 21.77
CA ILE A 263 3.74 17.34 22.96
C ILE A 263 3.19 15.96 22.63
N ASP A 264 3.49 14.97 23.45
CA ASP A 264 3.22 13.56 23.17
C ASP A 264 2.54 12.88 24.37
N LEU A 265 1.68 11.91 24.12
CA LEU A 265 1.38 10.91 25.15
C LEU A 265 2.61 10.03 25.44
N PHE A 266 2.58 9.35 26.58
CA PHE A 266 3.53 8.27 26.87
C PHE A 266 3.26 7.07 25.95
N PRO A 267 4.17 6.68 25.05
CA PRO A 267 3.95 5.57 24.12
C PRO A 267 3.76 4.23 24.83
N GLN A 268 4.20 4.13 26.08
CA GLN A 268 4.07 2.96 26.95
C GLN A 268 2.62 2.59 27.27
N GLU A 269 1.66 3.53 27.14
CA GLU A 269 0.23 3.22 27.22
C GLU A 269 -0.26 2.39 26.03
N GLY A 270 0.47 2.41 24.90
CA GLY A 270 0.12 1.69 23.69
C GLY A 270 -0.04 0.18 23.92
N LYS A 271 -1.12 -0.39 23.37
CA LYS A 271 -1.48 -1.82 23.47
C LYS A 271 -0.38 -2.80 23.01
N TYR A 272 0.52 -2.32 22.17
CA TYR A 272 1.56 -3.09 21.51
C TYR A 272 2.92 -2.41 21.69
N HIS A 273 3.18 -1.78 22.85
CA HIS A 273 4.45 -1.10 23.07
C HIS A 273 5.61 -2.10 23.22
N PHE A 274 5.49 -3.01 24.20
CA PHE A 274 6.43 -4.11 24.42
C PHE A 274 6.01 -5.37 23.68
N ASP A 275 6.98 -6.26 23.49
CA ASP A 275 6.70 -7.61 23.02
C ASP A 275 5.94 -8.39 24.09
N GLY A 276 4.99 -9.20 23.66
CA GLY A 276 4.02 -9.75 24.61
C GLY A 276 3.43 -11.10 24.27
N HIS A 277 3.07 -11.86 25.30
CA HIS A 277 2.13 -12.96 25.21
C HIS A 277 1.17 -12.90 26.40
N ARG A 278 0.05 -12.18 26.21
CA ARG A 278 -0.95 -11.82 27.22
C ARG A 278 -1.40 -13.00 28.07
N LYS A 279 -1.73 -14.13 27.43
CA LYS A 279 -2.23 -15.33 28.13
C LYS A 279 -1.23 -15.93 29.12
N CYS A 280 0.05 -15.63 28.96
CA CYS A 280 1.12 -16.10 29.84
C CYS A 280 1.71 -14.99 30.72
N GLY A 281 1.23 -13.74 30.58
CA GLY A 281 1.78 -12.59 31.28
C GLY A 281 3.22 -12.22 30.87
N ILE A 282 3.74 -12.80 29.78
CA ILE A 282 5.06 -12.47 29.26
C ILE A 282 5.00 -11.09 28.62
N ARG A 283 5.92 -10.24 29.04
CA ARG A 283 6.09 -8.87 28.58
C ARG A 283 7.57 -8.56 28.61
N TRP A 284 8.15 -8.32 27.45
CA TRP A 284 9.58 -8.23 27.26
C TRP A 284 9.96 -6.95 26.54
N SER A 285 11.06 -6.36 27.00
CA SER A 285 11.82 -5.40 26.20
C SER A 285 12.36 -6.07 24.93
N PRO A 286 12.74 -5.30 23.90
CA PRO A 286 13.33 -5.86 22.67
C PRO A 286 14.54 -6.76 22.93
N LEU A 287 15.40 -6.38 23.89
CA LEU A 287 16.57 -7.17 24.27
C LEU A 287 16.21 -8.50 24.91
N GLU A 288 15.21 -8.53 25.79
CA GLU A 288 14.73 -9.78 26.39
C GLU A 288 14.11 -10.69 25.33
N SER A 289 13.28 -10.14 24.44
CA SER A 289 12.72 -10.90 23.32
C SER A 289 13.80 -11.51 22.44
N LEU A 290 14.85 -10.76 22.10
CA LEU A 290 15.97 -11.26 21.31
C LEU A 290 16.68 -12.42 22.03
N LYS A 291 16.97 -12.26 23.33
CA LYS A 291 17.59 -13.33 24.16
C LYS A 291 16.74 -14.62 24.23
N HIS A 292 15.43 -14.50 24.06
CA HIS A 292 14.49 -15.62 24.04
C HIS A 292 14.05 -16.03 22.62
N ASN A 293 14.73 -15.54 21.57
CA ASN A 293 14.40 -15.80 20.16
C ASN A 293 12.94 -15.46 19.78
N GLY A 294 12.31 -14.53 20.50
CA GLY A 294 10.89 -14.17 20.31
C GLY A 294 9.92 -15.29 20.67
N ILE A 295 10.31 -16.29 21.46
CA ILE A 295 9.47 -17.42 21.86
C ILE A 295 9.15 -17.33 23.36
N CYS A 296 7.87 -17.35 23.70
CA CYS A 296 7.36 -17.34 25.07
C CYS A 296 7.92 -18.54 25.87
N THR A 297 8.58 -18.26 27.00
CA THR A 297 9.19 -19.29 27.87
C THR A 297 8.17 -20.20 28.54
N GLU A 298 6.92 -19.75 28.68
CA GLU A 298 5.86 -20.51 29.36
C GLU A 298 5.15 -21.50 28.43
N CYS A 299 4.90 -21.13 27.18
CA CYS A 299 4.05 -21.92 26.27
C CYS A 299 4.72 -22.32 24.95
N GLY A 300 5.94 -21.83 24.67
CA GLY A 300 6.68 -22.12 23.44
C GLY A 300 6.12 -21.49 22.17
N LYS A 301 5.13 -20.59 22.27
CA LYS A 301 4.58 -19.86 21.12
C LYS A 301 5.32 -18.54 20.88
N PRO A 302 5.34 -18.02 19.64
CA PRO A 302 5.89 -16.70 19.37
C PRO A 302 5.20 -15.60 20.20
N VAL A 303 5.96 -14.63 20.68
CA VAL A 303 5.41 -13.41 21.27
C VAL A 303 4.93 -12.47 20.17
N THR A 304 3.90 -11.67 20.46
CA THR A 304 3.47 -10.57 19.61
C THR A 304 4.53 -9.47 19.67
N GLU A 305 5.13 -9.16 18.52
CA GLU A 305 6.10 -8.08 18.36
C GLU A 305 5.47 -6.71 18.65
N GLY A 306 6.10 -5.95 19.55
CA GLY A 306 5.76 -4.61 19.92
C GLY A 306 6.43 -3.54 19.07
N VAL A 307 5.94 -2.31 19.17
CA VAL A 307 6.39 -1.13 18.44
C VAL A 307 7.82 -0.77 18.81
N LEU A 308 8.19 -0.87 20.11
CA LEU A 308 9.55 -0.60 20.55
C LEU A 308 10.55 -1.61 19.98
N ASN A 309 10.17 -2.89 19.83
CA ASN A 309 11.01 -3.87 19.18
C ASN A 309 11.15 -3.57 17.70
N ARG A 310 10.07 -3.24 17.00
CA ARG A 310 10.16 -2.81 15.59
C ARG A 310 11.08 -1.60 15.42
N ALA A 311 11.00 -0.60 16.30
CA ALA A 311 11.92 0.54 16.29
C ALA A 311 13.38 0.11 16.52
N ALA A 312 13.64 -0.77 17.50
CA ALA A 312 14.96 -1.33 17.75
C ALA A 312 15.50 -2.16 16.56
N GLN A 313 14.65 -2.93 15.89
CA GLN A 313 15.01 -3.69 14.69
C GLN A 313 15.39 -2.80 13.50
N LEU A 314 14.96 -1.53 13.48
CA LEU A 314 15.37 -0.56 12.46
C LEU A 314 16.45 0.42 12.97
N ALA A 315 16.83 0.34 14.25
CA ALA A 315 17.83 1.21 14.84
C ALA A 315 19.23 0.92 14.27
N ASP A 316 19.98 2.00 14.04
CA ASP A 316 21.37 1.99 13.63
C ASP A 316 22.29 2.74 14.60
N ARG A 317 21.72 3.27 15.69
CA ARG A 317 22.44 3.90 16.79
C ARG A 317 22.42 3.03 18.04
N GLU A 318 23.45 3.21 18.87
CA GLU A 318 23.57 2.57 20.18
C GLU A 318 22.81 3.33 21.28
N SER A 319 22.47 4.61 21.04
CA SER A 319 21.70 5.44 21.96
C SER A 319 20.98 6.55 21.19
N HIS A 320 19.80 6.94 21.69
CA HIS A 320 19.07 8.09 21.16
C HIS A 320 19.83 9.42 21.34
N GLU A 321 20.83 9.45 22.23
CA GLU A 321 21.65 10.63 22.50
C GLU A 321 22.62 10.96 21.37
N LEU A 322 22.91 9.98 20.51
CA LEU A 322 23.81 10.11 19.36
C LEU A 322 23.17 10.88 18.18
N ARG A 323 21.90 11.30 18.28
CA ARG A 323 21.33 12.23 17.31
C ARG A 323 21.79 13.65 17.62
N ASP A 324 22.46 14.28 16.66
CA ASP A 324 22.99 15.63 16.78
C ASP A 324 21.88 16.66 17.00
N LYS A 325 20.86 16.65 16.11
CA LYS A 325 19.75 17.60 16.13
C LYS A 325 18.52 16.99 16.79
N ARG A 326 18.39 17.19 18.09
CA ARG A 326 17.23 16.79 18.90
C ARG A 326 16.38 18.01 19.24
N LEU A 327 15.17 18.07 18.68
CA LEU A 327 14.18 19.06 19.07
C LEU A 327 13.52 18.65 20.40
N PRO A 328 13.09 19.61 21.23
CA PRO A 328 12.38 19.29 22.47
C PRO A 328 11.14 18.43 22.24
N TYR A 329 10.82 17.57 23.20
CA TYR A 329 9.55 16.87 23.27
C TYR A 329 9.07 16.82 24.72
N THR A 330 7.76 16.86 24.93
CA THR A 330 7.15 16.82 26.27
C THR A 330 6.07 15.76 26.36
N SER A 331 6.25 14.80 27.27
CA SER A 331 5.24 13.78 27.54
C SER A 331 4.17 14.30 28.51
N ILE A 332 2.90 14.10 28.18
CA ILE A 332 1.77 14.52 29.01
C ILE A 332 0.83 13.36 29.34
N ILE A 333 0.13 13.51 30.46
CA ILE A 333 -1.07 12.75 30.81
C ILE A 333 -2.23 13.75 30.75
N PRO A 334 -3.33 13.48 30.00
CA PRO A 334 -4.46 14.40 29.92
C PRO A 334 -4.99 14.75 31.30
N LEU A 335 -5.37 16.01 31.51
CA LEU A 335 -5.67 16.53 32.85
C LEU A 335 -6.84 15.79 33.53
N LYS A 336 -7.83 15.34 32.76
CA LYS A 336 -8.92 14.49 33.28
C LYS A 336 -8.43 13.13 33.78
N GLU A 337 -7.39 12.56 33.18
CA GLU A 337 -6.78 11.30 33.65
C GLU A 337 -5.97 11.54 34.93
N VAL A 338 -5.25 12.66 35.02
CA VAL A 338 -4.58 13.08 36.27
C VAL A 338 -5.59 13.25 37.41
N LEU A 339 -6.70 13.96 37.16
CA LEU A 339 -7.77 14.15 38.15
C LEU A 339 -8.47 12.82 38.50
N SER A 340 -8.69 11.95 37.50
CA SER A 340 -9.26 10.62 37.67
C SER A 340 -8.43 9.80 38.66
N GLU A 341 -7.09 9.80 38.50
CA GLU A 341 -6.16 9.14 39.40
C GLU A 341 -6.22 9.75 40.81
N ILE A 342 -6.03 11.07 40.93
CA ILE A 342 -6.03 11.79 42.22
C ILE A 342 -7.32 11.50 43.01
N HIS A 343 -8.48 11.49 42.35
CA HIS A 343 -9.76 11.32 43.02
C HIS A 343 -10.24 9.86 43.12
N GLY A 344 -9.61 8.92 42.42
CA GLY A 344 -10.04 7.52 42.37
C GLY A 344 -11.41 7.34 41.72
N LYS A 345 -11.73 8.13 40.69
CA LYS A 345 -13.02 8.10 39.97
C LYS A 345 -12.76 8.12 38.48
N GLY A 346 -13.56 7.40 37.70
CA GLY A 346 -13.39 7.36 36.25
C GLY A 346 -13.38 8.76 35.58
N SER A 347 -12.52 8.92 34.57
CA SER A 347 -12.29 10.19 33.87
C SER A 347 -13.52 10.78 33.18
N ASN A 348 -14.48 9.92 32.81
CA ASN A 348 -15.78 10.32 32.22
C ASN A 348 -16.87 10.63 33.27
N SER A 349 -16.58 10.57 34.57
CA SER A 349 -17.59 10.82 35.60
C SER A 349 -17.99 12.29 35.67
N LYS A 350 -19.26 12.56 36.02
CA LYS A 350 -19.76 13.94 36.22
C LYS A 350 -18.94 14.73 37.24
N PHE A 351 -18.39 14.03 38.24
CA PHE A 351 -17.50 14.63 39.24
C PHE A 351 -16.21 15.12 38.60
N ILE A 352 -15.49 14.26 37.85
CA ILE A 352 -14.24 14.65 37.19
C ILE A 352 -14.48 15.75 36.15
N ALA A 353 -15.58 15.69 35.39
CA ALA A 353 -15.94 16.75 34.46
C ALA A 353 -16.09 18.11 35.17
N ARG A 354 -16.77 18.16 36.33
CA ARG A 354 -16.93 19.39 37.11
C ARG A 354 -15.60 19.90 37.67
N GLU A 355 -14.78 19.01 38.24
CA GLU A 355 -13.46 19.39 38.76
C GLU A 355 -12.54 19.91 37.64
N TYR A 356 -12.58 19.27 36.47
CA TYR A 356 -11.86 19.70 35.28
C TYR A 356 -12.23 21.13 34.88
N PHE A 357 -13.53 21.43 34.68
CA PHE A 357 -13.94 22.80 34.32
C PHE A 357 -13.63 23.81 35.42
N ASN A 358 -13.83 23.47 36.70
CA ASN A 358 -13.46 24.34 37.82
C ASN A 358 -11.97 24.70 37.80
N LEU A 359 -11.12 23.74 37.46
CA LEU A 359 -9.68 23.94 37.36
C LEU A 359 -9.31 24.86 36.19
N LEU A 360 -9.94 24.65 35.02
CA LEU A 360 -9.74 25.54 33.87
C LEU A 360 -10.15 26.99 34.19
N LYS A 361 -11.23 27.19 34.97
CA LYS A 361 -11.64 28.54 35.43
C LYS A 361 -10.54 29.24 36.24
N LYS A 362 -9.79 28.49 37.05
CA LYS A 362 -8.79 29.04 38.00
C LYS A 362 -7.42 29.25 37.38
N LEU A 363 -7.02 28.35 36.48
CA LEU A 363 -5.64 28.26 35.99
C LEU A 363 -5.51 28.45 34.47
N GLY A 364 -6.63 28.54 33.74
CA GLY A 364 -6.66 28.69 32.29
C GLY A 364 -6.68 27.35 31.53
N PRO A 365 -6.31 27.34 30.24
CA PRO A 365 -6.43 26.16 29.38
C PRO A 365 -5.60 24.94 29.84
N GLU A 366 -6.05 23.73 29.48
CA GLU A 366 -5.45 22.46 29.92
C GLU A 366 -3.94 22.38 29.63
N LEU A 367 -3.51 22.61 28.39
CA LEU A 367 -2.10 22.47 28.03
C LEU A 367 -1.24 23.54 28.72
N LYS A 368 -1.80 24.71 29.02
CA LYS A 368 -1.10 25.72 29.83
C LYS A 368 -0.87 25.22 31.25
N ILE A 369 -1.88 24.60 31.88
CA ILE A 369 -1.75 23.98 33.20
C ILE A 369 -0.69 22.88 33.19
N LEU A 370 -0.74 21.99 32.19
CA LEU A 370 0.14 20.84 32.11
C LEU A 370 1.60 21.23 31.78
N LEU A 371 1.84 22.31 31.04
CA LEU A 371 3.16 22.64 30.51
C LEU A 371 3.81 23.88 31.12
N GLU A 372 3.04 24.92 31.45
CA GLU A 372 3.58 26.26 31.70
C GLU A 372 3.31 26.79 33.12
N VAL A 373 2.12 26.56 33.69
CA VAL A 373 1.78 27.09 35.03
C VAL A 373 2.77 26.57 36.08
N PRO A 374 3.41 27.44 36.90
CA PRO A 374 4.36 27.02 37.92
C PRO A 374 3.72 26.07 38.95
N PRO A 375 4.40 25.00 39.41
CA PRO A 375 3.85 24.09 40.42
C PRO A 375 3.37 24.78 41.69
N GLU A 376 4.01 25.88 42.10
CA GLU A 376 3.63 26.66 43.28
C GLU A 376 2.24 27.32 43.12
N GLU A 377 1.95 27.83 41.92
CA GLU A 377 0.63 28.41 41.60
C GLU A 377 -0.46 27.32 41.52
N ILE A 378 -0.11 26.13 41.00
CA ILE A 378 -1.02 24.98 40.99
C ILE A 378 -1.32 24.53 42.43
N GLU A 379 -0.30 24.48 43.29
CA GLU A 379 -0.46 24.11 44.71
C GLU A 379 -1.41 25.06 45.42
N GLU A 380 -1.21 26.37 45.24
CA GLU A 380 -2.05 27.42 45.85
C GLU A 380 -3.52 27.33 45.41
N LYS A 381 -3.78 27.17 44.11
CA LYS A 381 -5.14 27.29 43.55
C LYS A 381 -5.90 25.97 43.46
N ALA A 382 -5.19 24.84 43.44
CA ALA A 382 -5.74 23.52 43.15
C ALA A 382 -5.21 22.38 44.05
N GLY A 383 -4.28 22.66 44.96
CA GLY A 383 -3.82 21.73 45.99
C GLY A 383 -2.52 20.99 45.66
N ALA A 384 -1.87 20.49 46.71
CA ALA A 384 -0.54 19.87 46.64
C ALA A 384 -0.49 18.61 45.78
N LEU A 385 -1.55 17.80 45.77
CA LEU A 385 -1.62 16.58 44.95
C LEU A 385 -1.54 16.88 43.44
N LEU A 386 -2.27 17.89 42.96
CA LEU A 386 -2.23 18.25 41.54
C LEU A 386 -0.89 18.90 41.17
N SER A 387 -0.33 19.73 42.06
CA SER A 387 0.99 20.32 41.86
C SER A 387 2.08 19.26 41.72
N GLU A 388 2.12 18.29 42.64
CA GLU A 388 3.10 17.20 42.59
C GLU A 388 2.86 16.28 41.39
N ALA A 389 1.60 16.01 41.02
CA ALA A 389 1.25 15.28 39.80
C ALA A 389 1.86 15.94 38.55
N VAL A 390 1.61 17.24 38.36
CA VAL A 390 2.14 17.98 37.21
C VAL A 390 3.67 18.03 37.26
N PHE A 391 4.27 18.21 38.43
CA PHE A 391 5.73 18.14 38.60
C PHE A 391 6.32 16.79 38.18
N ARG A 392 5.74 15.67 38.64
CA ARG A 392 6.18 14.31 38.32
C ARG A 392 6.08 14.02 36.82
N MET A 393 4.96 14.42 36.21
CA MET A 393 4.75 14.31 34.78
C MET A 393 5.83 15.09 34.00
N ARG A 394 6.00 16.39 34.29
CA ARG A 394 7.00 17.25 33.61
C ARG A 394 8.44 16.77 33.78
N SER A 395 8.74 16.16 34.94
CA SER A 395 10.08 15.63 35.25
C SER A 395 10.29 14.18 34.80
N LYS A 396 9.29 13.54 34.18
CA LYS A 396 9.30 12.13 33.75
C LYS A 396 9.57 11.15 34.90
N ARG A 397 9.07 11.49 36.08
CA ARG A 397 9.12 10.67 37.31
C ARG A 397 7.77 10.01 37.54
N VAL A 398 7.41 9.11 36.64
CA VAL A 398 6.12 8.43 36.60
C VAL A 398 6.31 6.93 36.78
N LEU A 399 5.28 6.24 37.26
CA LEU A 399 5.22 4.79 37.34
C LEU A 399 4.67 4.25 36.02
N ILE A 400 5.37 3.30 35.41
CA ILE A 400 5.04 2.76 34.09
C ILE A 400 4.77 1.26 34.18
N GLN A 401 3.58 0.88 33.75
CA GLN A 401 3.24 -0.49 33.38
C GLN A 401 3.11 -0.54 31.85
N GLU A 402 4.07 -1.16 31.17
CA GLU A 402 4.09 -1.23 29.70
C GLU A 402 2.91 -2.02 29.17
N GLY A 403 2.31 -1.54 28.08
CA GLY A 403 1.32 -2.27 27.29
C GLY A 403 1.95 -3.30 26.37
N PHE A 404 1.24 -4.40 26.11
CA PHE A 404 1.72 -5.56 25.36
C PHE A 404 0.56 -6.44 24.87
N ASP A 405 0.73 -7.08 23.71
CA ASP A 405 -0.20 -8.08 23.15
C ASP A 405 -1.71 -7.73 23.25
N GLY A 406 -2.04 -6.47 22.91
CA GLY A 406 -3.41 -5.97 22.88
C GLY A 406 -3.89 -5.31 24.19
N GLU A 407 -3.12 -5.42 25.28
CA GLU A 407 -3.43 -4.77 26.56
C GLU A 407 -2.79 -3.38 26.65
N TYR A 408 -3.61 -2.36 26.94
CA TYR A 408 -3.10 -1.02 27.21
C TYR A 408 -2.16 -1.03 28.41
N GLY A 409 -1.08 -0.28 28.28
CA GLY A 409 -0.24 0.07 29.42
C GLY A 409 -0.94 1.08 30.32
N ARG A 410 -0.28 1.40 31.42
CA ARG A 410 -0.78 2.37 32.40
C ARG A 410 0.36 3.23 32.89
N ILE A 411 0.18 4.54 32.82
CA ILE A 411 1.04 5.52 33.48
C ILE A 411 0.30 6.03 34.70
N THR A 412 0.96 5.99 35.86
CA THR A 412 0.43 6.59 37.08
C THR A 412 1.44 7.53 37.71
N LEU A 413 0.93 8.53 38.39
CA LEU A 413 1.72 9.56 39.05
C LEU A 413 2.02 9.20 40.51
N PHE A 414 1.16 8.38 41.12
CA PHE A 414 1.25 7.98 42.52
C PHE A 414 1.04 6.47 42.68
N GLY A 415 1.56 5.93 43.78
CA GLY A 415 1.15 4.62 44.28
C GLY A 415 -0.22 4.69 45.00
N GLU A 416 -0.98 3.60 45.03
CA GLU A 416 -2.32 3.59 45.65
C GLU A 416 -2.32 4.04 47.13
N LYS A 417 -1.29 3.64 47.89
CA LYS A 417 -1.12 4.02 49.30
C LYS A 417 -0.70 5.49 49.48
N GLU A 418 -0.03 6.06 48.49
CA GLU A 418 0.49 7.43 48.53
C GLU A 418 -0.65 8.45 48.51
N ILE A 419 -1.62 8.27 47.59
CA ILE A 419 -2.81 9.13 47.48
C ILE A 419 -3.63 9.15 48.78
N LEU A 420 -3.83 7.98 49.40
CA LEU A 420 -4.59 7.85 50.65
C LEU A 420 -3.89 8.59 51.79
N SER A 421 -2.57 8.45 51.91
CA SER A 421 -1.76 9.12 52.93
C SER A 421 -1.72 10.64 52.77
N ALA A 422 -1.71 11.13 51.52
CA ALA A 422 -1.73 12.55 51.23
C ALA A 422 -3.09 13.18 51.57
N LYS A 423 -4.20 12.49 51.23
CA LYS A 423 -5.56 12.96 51.56
C LYS A 423 -5.83 13.00 53.07
N SER A 424 -5.29 12.06 53.85
CA SER A 424 -5.44 12.08 55.31
C SER A 424 -4.65 13.23 55.95
N LYS A 425 -3.43 13.50 55.45
CA LYS A 425 -2.62 14.64 55.92
C LYS A 425 -3.20 15.99 55.53
N ASP A 426 -3.82 16.11 54.35
CA ASP A 426 -4.55 17.33 53.96
C ASP A 426 -5.72 17.63 54.92
N GLN A 427 -6.42 16.60 55.40
CA GLN A 427 -7.50 16.74 56.40
C GLN A 427 -6.98 17.06 57.82
N GLU A 428 -5.80 16.56 58.21
CA GLU A 428 -5.14 16.89 59.48
C GLU A 428 -4.44 18.28 59.45
N SER A 429 -4.01 18.75 58.28
CA SER A 429 -3.29 20.03 58.09
C SER A 429 -4.11 21.29 58.34
N LEU A 430 -5.44 21.16 58.52
CA LEU A 430 -6.29 22.24 59.02
C LEU A 430 -5.80 22.80 60.38
N PHE A 431 -4.90 22.10 61.08
CA PHE A 431 -4.31 22.55 62.36
C PHE A 431 -2.77 22.54 62.42
N ALA A 432 -2.04 22.09 61.40
CA ALA A 432 -0.57 22.11 61.36
C ALA A 432 -0.04 22.15 59.91
N GLY A 433 0.60 23.26 59.52
CA GLY A 433 1.07 23.55 58.16
C GLY A 433 2.30 22.76 57.68
N GLU A 434 2.40 21.46 57.96
CA GLU A 434 3.47 20.62 57.44
C GLU A 434 3.14 20.12 56.03
N LYS A 435 3.97 20.50 55.04
CA LYS A 435 3.82 20.04 53.65
C LYS A 435 4.04 18.52 53.56
N PRO A 436 3.27 17.79 52.72
CA PRO A 436 3.54 16.38 52.46
C PRO A 436 4.92 16.20 51.83
N VAL A 437 5.73 15.32 52.42
CA VAL A 437 7.02 14.88 51.84
C VAL A 437 6.74 13.74 50.87
N TRP A 438 7.18 13.91 49.63
CA TRP A 438 6.92 12.99 48.53
C TRP A 438 8.11 12.07 48.26
N GLU A 439 7.89 10.77 48.24
CA GLU A 439 8.87 9.80 47.74
C GLU A 439 8.71 9.69 46.21
N ARG A 440 9.54 10.44 45.48
CA ARG A 440 9.41 10.57 44.03
C ARG A 440 10.01 9.37 43.30
N PRO A 441 9.34 8.80 42.29
CA PRO A 441 9.92 7.79 41.42
C PRO A 441 11.22 8.26 40.76
N GLU A 442 12.07 7.31 40.38
CA GLU A 442 13.23 7.58 39.54
C GLU A 442 12.79 8.17 38.20
N LYS A 443 13.67 8.96 37.59
CA LYS A 443 13.44 9.48 36.25
C LYS A 443 13.57 8.31 35.28
N ARG A 444 12.52 8.07 34.48
CA ARG A 444 12.49 6.96 33.52
C ARG A 444 13.29 7.29 32.27
N GLU A 445 14.11 6.34 31.83
CA GLU A 445 14.77 6.40 30.53
C GLU A 445 13.76 6.12 29.40
N PRO A 446 13.78 6.88 28.28
CA PRO A 446 12.87 6.64 27.16
C PRO A 446 13.05 5.28 26.48
N ILE A 447 14.29 4.79 26.42
CA ILE A 447 14.65 3.47 25.87
C ILE A 447 15.10 2.59 27.05
N PRO A 448 14.21 1.76 27.62
CA PRO A 448 14.45 1.08 28.90
C PRO A 448 15.24 -0.24 28.76
N PHE A 449 16.15 -0.33 27.79
CA PHE A 449 17.01 -1.50 27.57
C PHE A 449 18.34 -1.09 26.94
N ASP A 450 19.35 -1.95 27.06
CA ASP A 450 20.66 -1.74 26.45
C ASP A 450 20.59 -1.94 24.93
N LEU A 451 20.47 -0.84 24.20
CA LEU A 451 20.37 -0.83 22.75
C LEU A 451 21.71 -1.21 22.07
N ALA A 452 22.85 -0.89 22.68
CA ALA A 452 24.16 -1.28 22.16
C ALA A 452 24.30 -2.82 22.19
N GLU A 453 23.93 -3.43 23.30
CA GLU A 453 23.93 -4.89 23.45
C GLU A 453 22.92 -5.55 22.50
N PHE A 454 21.72 -4.97 22.33
CA PHE A 454 20.75 -5.45 21.34
C PHE A 454 21.33 -5.46 19.93
N ASN A 455 21.97 -4.36 19.52
CA ASN A 455 22.59 -4.25 18.18
C ASN A 455 23.72 -5.27 17.99
N ARG A 456 24.54 -5.51 19.03
CA ARG A 456 25.60 -6.52 19.00
C ARG A 456 25.02 -7.93 18.78
N LEU A 457 24.04 -8.34 19.59
CA LEU A 457 23.40 -9.66 19.48
C LEU A 457 22.69 -9.86 18.14
N LYS A 458 22.01 -8.82 17.63
CA LYS A 458 21.36 -8.84 16.32
C LYS A 458 22.36 -9.04 15.17
N GLN A 459 23.52 -8.38 15.24
CA GLN A 459 24.59 -8.57 14.25
C GLN A 459 25.18 -9.98 14.31
N GLU A 460 25.31 -10.56 15.50
CA GLU A 460 25.75 -11.95 15.69
C GLU A 460 24.78 -12.94 15.04
N GLU A 461 23.47 -12.82 15.29
CA GLU A 461 22.45 -13.65 14.62
C GLU A 461 22.50 -13.51 13.09
N ASN A 462 22.66 -12.30 12.58
CA ASN A 462 22.72 -12.04 11.14
C ASN A 462 23.98 -12.66 10.51
N ARG A 463 25.12 -12.61 11.20
CA ARG A 463 26.35 -13.28 10.75
C ARG A 463 26.22 -14.80 10.76
N GLU A 464 25.56 -15.38 11.76
CA GLU A 464 25.28 -16.82 11.79
C GLU A 464 24.33 -17.26 10.68
N LYS A 465 23.28 -16.48 10.39
CA LYS A 465 22.38 -16.72 9.25
C LYS A 465 23.13 -16.59 7.93
N GLN A 466 23.91 -15.52 7.75
CA GLN A 466 24.76 -15.35 6.57
C GLN A 466 25.80 -16.45 6.43
N GLN A 467 26.46 -16.94 7.49
CA GLN A 467 27.41 -18.07 7.40
C GLN A 467 26.72 -19.38 7.01
N LYS A 468 25.48 -19.62 7.47
CA LYS A 468 24.66 -20.76 7.03
C LYS A 468 24.22 -20.62 5.56
N ASP A 469 24.01 -19.41 5.08
CA ASP A 469 23.65 -19.12 3.68
C ASP A 469 24.86 -19.06 2.73
N ILE A 470 26.04 -18.64 3.21
CA ILE A 470 27.30 -18.54 2.44
C ILE A 470 27.85 -19.93 2.07
N GLN A 471 27.55 -20.97 2.86
CA GLN A 471 27.87 -22.36 2.46
C GLN A 471 27.04 -22.87 1.27
N LYS A 472 26.16 -22.04 0.69
CA LYS A 472 25.20 -22.42 -0.35
C LYS A 472 25.40 -21.73 -1.71
N PHE A 473 26.42 -20.90 -1.90
CA PHE A 473 26.54 -20.08 -3.12
C PHE A 473 27.95 -20.06 -3.75
N GLU A 474 28.13 -20.88 -4.78
CA GLU A 474 28.92 -20.52 -5.95
C GLU A 474 28.17 -20.94 -7.23
N ILE A 475 28.33 -20.12 -8.28
CA ILE A 475 27.68 -20.10 -9.62
C ILE A 475 26.48 -19.13 -9.71
N LYS A 476 26.64 -18.08 -10.55
CA LYS A 476 25.67 -16.99 -10.81
C LYS A 476 24.41 -17.50 -11.53
N GLY A 477 23.25 -17.01 -11.08
CA GLY A 477 21.90 -17.29 -11.60
C GLY A 477 21.26 -18.50 -10.91
N GLU A 478 19.98 -18.43 -10.55
CA GLU A 478 19.26 -19.63 -10.10
C GLU A 478 19.35 -20.70 -11.19
N ASP A 479 19.63 -21.96 -10.82
CA ASP A 479 19.54 -23.06 -11.77
C ASP A 479 18.11 -23.11 -12.37
N PRO A 480 17.90 -22.83 -13.67
CA PRO A 480 16.58 -22.84 -14.29
C PRO A 480 15.94 -24.22 -14.18
N LEU A 481 16.70 -25.29 -13.97
CA LEU A 481 16.16 -26.64 -13.78
C LEU A 481 15.83 -26.97 -12.32
N LYS A 482 16.11 -26.07 -11.38
CA LYS A 482 15.84 -26.25 -9.96
C LYS A 482 14.33 -26.33 -9.69
N ASP A 483 13.97 -27.22 -8.76
CA ASP A 483 12.62 -27.42 -8.26
C ASP A 483 11.57 -27.76 -9.35
N LEU A 484 12.01 -28.39 -10.45
CA LEU A 484 11.13 -28.96 -11.48
C LEU A 484 10.86 -30.45 -11.22
N ASN A 485 9.61 -30.88 -11.46
CA ASN A 485 9.33 -32.31 -11.52
C ASN A 485 9.90 -32.95 -12.80
N ILE A 486 9.87 -34.28 -12.88
CA ILE A 486 10.43 -35.06 -13.99
C ILE A 486 9.87 -34.62 -15.36
N ASN A 487 8.55 -34.39 -15.47
CA ASN A 487 7.92 -34.00 -16.74
C ASN A 487 8.22 -32.55 -17.10
N GLN A 488 8.22 -31.64 -16.13
CA GLN A 488 8.62 -30.24 -16.32
C GLN A 488 10.09 -30.13 -16.73
N LYS A 489 10.97 -30.89 -16.07
CA LYS A 489 12.40 -30.93 -16.40
C LYS A 489 12.60 -31.48 -17.82
N ARG A 490 11.94 -32.59 -18.16
CA ARG A 490 11.97 -33.17 -19.52
C ARG A 490 11.50 -32.16 -20.58
N ALA A 491 10.49 -31.34 -20.28
CA ALA A 491 10.02 -30.29 -21.17
C ALA A 491 11.00 -29.12 -21.27
N ALA A 492 11.51 -28.62 -20.14
CA ALA A 492 12.49 -27.54 -20.10
C ALA A 492 13.78 -27.90 -20.83
N THR A 493 14.27 -29.13 -20.65
CA THR A 493 15.51 -29.64 -21.26
C THR A 493 15.33 -30.26 -22.63
N TRP A 494 14.14 -30.16 -23.25
CA TRP A 494 13.94 -30.71 -24.59
C TRP A 494 14.94 -30.08 -25.57
N GLY A 495 15.70 -30.88 -26.32
CA GLY A 495 16.77 -30.38 -27.16
C GLY A 495 16.26 -29.70 -28.45
N LYS A 496 16.95 -29.99 -29.55
CA LYS A 496 16.52 -29.63 -30.90
C LYS A 496 15.25 -30.39 -31.31
N GLY A 497 14.55 -29.86 -32.31
CA GLY A 497 13.34 -30.46 -32.90
C GLY A 497 12.04 -29.99 -32.24
N GLN A 498 10.93 -30.60 -32.67
CA GLN A 498 9.59 -30.15 -32.33
C GLN A 498 9.11 -30.76 -31.00
N CYS A 499 8.44 -29.95 -30.17
CA CYS A 499 7.81 -30.43 -28.96
C CYS A 499 6.46 -29.75 -28.74
N MET A 500 5.50 -30.56 -28.29
CA MET A 500 4.23 -30.08 -27.77
C MET A 500 4.09 -30.51 -26.32
N VAL A 501 3.86 -29.52 -25.46
CA VAL A 501 3.55 -29.73 -24.05
C VAL A 501 2.06 -29.52 -23.82
N ILE A 502 1.36 -30.59 -23.46
CA ILE A 502 -0.04 -30.54 -23.04
C ILE A 502 -0.06 -30.38 -21.53
N ALA A 503 -0.57 -29.27 -21.05
CA ALA A 503 -0.48 -28.88 -19.65
C ALA A 503 -1.86 -28.57 -19.09
N GLY A 504 -2.16 -29.03 -17.86
CA GLY A 504 -3.39 -28.65 -17.16
C GLY A 504 -3.28 -27.30 -16.42
N PRO A 505 -4.36 -26.82 -15.79
CA PRO A 505 -4.38 -25.57 -15.04
C PRO A 505 -3.36 -25.58 -13.89
N GLY A 506 -2.54 -24.53 -13.82
CA GLY A 506 -1.60 -24.33 -12.71
C GLY A 506 -0.41 -25.30 -12.69
N THR A 507 -0.17 -26.05 -13.76
CA THR A 507 0.96 -27.00 -13.89
C THR A 507 2.31 -26.35 -14.16
N GLY A 508 2.35 -25.02 -14.30
CA GLY A 508 3.58 -24.26 -14.49
C GLY A 508 3.98 -24.03 -15.95
N LYS A 509 3.02 -23.87 -16.89
CA LYS A 509 3.27 -23.60 -18.32
C LYS A 509 4.34 -22.53 -18.58
N THR A 510 4.06 -21.31 -18.13
CA THR A 510 4.98 -20.17 -18.27
C THR A 510 6.31 -20.41 -17.56
N ARG A 511 6.32 -21.13 -16.43
CA ARG A 511 7.56 -21.49 -15.72
C ARG A 511 8.44 -22.41 -16.56
N VAL A 512 7.86 -23.46 -17.16
CA VAL A 512 8.57 -24.38 -18.06
C VAL A 512 9.13 -23.64 -19.27
N LEU A 513 8.37 -22.71 -19.87
CA LEU A 513 8.87 -21.89 -20.98
C LEU A 513 10.04 -21.01 -20.58
N THR A 514 9.95 -20.27 -19.47
CA THR A 514 11.03 -19.38 -19.02
C THR A 514 12.29 -20.14 -18.65
N GLN A 515 12.14 -21.31 -18.01
CA GLN A 515 13.27 -22.18 -17.66
C GLN A 515 13.86 -22.88 -18.87
N ARG A 516 13.05 -23.23 -19.87
CA ARG A 516 13.53 -23.70 -21.17
C ARG A 516 14.41 -22.65 -21.83
N ILE A 517 13.98 -21.39 -21.87
CA ILE A 517 14.78 -20.29 -22.43
C ILE A 517 16.09 -20.14 -21.66
N GLY A 518 16.04 -20.15 -20.32
CA GLY A 518 17.23 -20.15 -19.48
C GLY A 518 18.19 -21.30 -19.80
N TYR A 519 17.66 -22.53 -19.95
CA TYR A 519 18.44 -23.72 -20.31
C TYR A 519 19.04 -23.62 -21.73
N LEU A 520 18.29 -23.13 -22.72
CA LEU A 520 18.79 -22.93 -24.08
C LEU A 520 19.98 -21.98 -24.10
N VAL A 521 19.88 -20.84 -23.43
CA VAL A 521 20.94 -19.82 -23.40
C VAL A 521 22.12 -20.25 -22.53
N ARG A 522 21.86 -20.73 -21.32
CA ARG A 522 22.91 -20.98 -20.32
C ARG A 522 23.60 -22.33 -20.52
N ASP A 523 22.83 -23.39 -20.74
CA ASP A 523 23.35 -24.76 -20.77
C ASP A 523 23.65 -25.22 -22.19
N LEU A 524 22.83 -24.83 -23.17
CA LEU A 524 23.04 -25.14 -24.59
C LEU A 524 23.74 -24.03 -25.38
N GLN A 525 24.05 -22.88 -24.75
CA GLN A 525 24.79 -21.78 -25.36
C GLN A 525 24.17 -21.28 -26.66
N VAL A 526 22.83 -21.29 -26.74
CA VAL A 526 22.07 -20.74 -27.85
C VAL A 526 22.18 -19.23 -27.84
N ASP A 527 22.44 -18.64 -29.01
CA ASP A 527 22.42 -17.20 -29.21
C ASP A 527 21.03 -16.63 -28.84
N PRO A 528 20.93 -15.75 -27.81
CA PRO A 528 19.66 -15.20 -27.36
C PRO A 528 18.86 -14.48 -28.46
N SER A 529 19.52 -13.81 -29.42
CA SER A 529 18.81 -13.14 -30.52
C SER A 529 18.11 -14.10 -31.48
N ALA A 530 18.47 -15.38 -31.46
CA ALA A 530 17.83 -16.41 -32.27
C ALA A 530 16.57 -17.02 -31.64
N ILE A 531 16.17 -16.54 -30.45
CA ILE A 531 15.03 -17.06 -29.69
C ILE A 531 13.82 -16.12 -29.84
N LEU A 532 12.70 -16.70 -30.29
CA LEU A 532 11.38 -16.07 -30.35
C LEU A 532 10.46 -16.75 -29.34
N ALA A 533 9.93 -15.97 -28.39
CA ALA A 533 8.88 -16.39 -27.47
C ALA A 533 7.61 -15.58 -27.71
N VAL A 534 6.53 -16.24 -28.13
CA VAL A 534 5.24 -15.62 -28.42
C VAL A 534 4.25 -15.93 -27.31
N THR A 535 3.60 -14.88 -26.81
CA THR A 535 2.56 -14.95 -25.78
C THR A 535 1.25 -14.33 -26.27
N PHE A 536 0.14 -14.59 -25.57
CA PHE A 536 -1.16 -14.05 -25.97
C PHE A 536 -1.37 -12.57 -25.58
N THR A 537 -0.77 -12.10 -24.48
CA THR A 537 -0.97 -10.74 -23.95
C THR A 537 0.34 -10.02 -23.68
N ASN A 538 0.33 -8.68 -23.77
CA ASN A 538 1.52 -7.86 -23.46
C ASN A 538 1.97 -8.04 -21.99
N LYS A 539 1.03 -8.24 -21.07
CA LYS A 539 1.34 -8.54 -19.66
C LYS A 539 2.12 -9.86 -19.53
N ALA A 540 1.71 -10.90 -20.25
CA ALA A 540 2.41 -12.18 -20.26
C ALA A 540 3.82 -12.06 -20.87
N ALA A 541 3.99 -11.27 -21.93
CA ALA A 541 5.30 -10.99 -22.50
C ALA A 541 6.25 -10.30 -21.50
N VAL A 542 5.77 -9.25 -20.83
CA VAL A 542 6.56 -8.52 -19.80
C VAL A 542 6.91 -9.44 -18.62
N GLU A 543 5.94 -10.20 -18.13
CA GLU A 543 6.16 -11.14 -17.03
C GLU A 543 7.15 -12.26 -17.42
N MET A 544 7.04 -12.80 -18.63
CA MET A 544 7.97 -13.80 -19.16
C MET A 544 9.39 -13.23 -19.26
N LYS A 545 9.54 -12.01 -19.79
CA LYS A 545 10.85 -11.35 -19.90
C LYS A 545 11.49 -11.13 -18.51
N SER A 546 10.71 -10.62 -17.56
CA SER A 546 11.17 -10.43 -16.17
C SER A 546 11.64 -11.73 -15.52
N ARG A 547 10.95 -12.84 -15.77
CA ARG A 547 11.37 -14.17 -15.26
C ARG A 547 12.62 -14.70 -15.93
N ILE A 548 12.83 -14.42 -17.22
CA ILE A 548 14.04 -14.83 -17.93
C ILE A 548 15.28 -14.14 -17.34
N CYS A 549 15.18 -12.85 -16.99
CA CYS A 549 16.25 -12.10 -16.31
C CYS A 549 16.72 -12.72 -14.99
N SER A 550 15.90 -13.56 -14.33
CA SER A 550 16.31 -14.30 -13.14
C SER A 550 17.29 -15.45 -13.43
N PHE A 551 17.32 -15.95 -14.66
CA PHE A 551 18.14 -17.12 -15.05
C PHE A 551 19.38 -16.75 -15.86
N ILE A 552 19.35 -15.63 -16.59
CA ILE A 552 20.43 -15.17 -17.47
C ILE A 552 20.67 -13.66 -17.29
N PRO A 553 21.87 -13.15 -17.62
CA PRO A 553 22.18 -11.72 -17.51
C PRO A 553 21.21 -10.84 -18.34
N ASP A 554 20.85 -9.67 -17.81
CA ASP A 554 19.92 -8.73 -18.46
C ASP A 554 20.30 -8.40 -19.91
N ALA A 555 21.59 -8.18 -20.17
CA ALA A 555 22.09 -7.91 -21.52
C ALA A 555 21.81 -9.05 -22.52
N GLN A 556 21.75 -10.31 -22.06
CA GLN A 556 21.36 -11.46 -22.89
C GLN A 556 19.84 -11.59 -22.97
N ALA A 557 19.12 -11.35 -21.88
CA ALA A 557 17.66 -11.39 -21.87
C ALA A 557 17.03 -10.35 -22.80
N ASP A 558 17.66 -9.17 -22.93
CA ASP A 558 17.20 -8.10 -23.81
C ASP A 558 17.31 -8.41 -25.30
N LEU A 559 18.20 -9.33 -25.68
CA LEU A 559 18.34 -9.80 -27.06
C LEU A 559 17.23 -10.79 -27.46
N ILE A 560 16.53 -11.40 -26.49
CA ILE A 560 15.48 -12.38 -26.76
C ILE A 560 14.21 -11.65 -27.19
N THR A 561 13.62 -12.10 -28.29
CA THR A 561 12.34 -11.54 -28.76
C THR A 561 11.18 -12.18 -28.00
N VAL A 562 10.67 -11.47 -26.99
CA VAL A 562 9.45 -11.85 -26.26
C VAL A 562 8.32 -10.91 -26.66
N ALA A 563 7.31 -11.42 -27.37
CA ALA A 563 6.29 -10.59 -28.00
C ALA A 563 4.89 -11.23 -28.00
N THR A 564 3.87 -10.45 -28.34
CA THR A 564 2.58 -10.99 -28.80
C THR A 564 2.62 -11.21 -30.32
N PHE A 565 1.67 -11.97 -30.87
CA PHE A 565 1.55 -12.12 -32.33
C PHE A 565 1.46 -10.79 -33.07
N HIS A 566 0.70 -9.83 -32.52
CA HIS A 566 0.54 -8.51 -33.09
C HIS A 566 1.84 -7.69 -33.01
N ALA A 567 2.56 -7.75 -31.89
CA ALA A 567 3.85 -7.07 -31.75
C ALA A 567 4.93 -7.67 -32.66
N LEU A 568 4.94 -9.00 -32.83
CA LEU A 568 5.80 -9.68 -33.81
C LEU A 568 5.45 -9.23 -35.23
N GLY A 569 4.17 -9.25 -35.59
CA GLY A 569 3.68 -8.79 -36.88
C GLY A 569 4.09 -7.34 -37.17
N TYR A 570 3.86 -6.44 -36.22
CA TYR A 570 4.29 -5.04 -36.32
C TYR A 570 5.81 -4.91 -36.56
N THR A 571 6.62 -5.68 -35.82
CA THR A 571 8.08 -5.67 -35.96
C THR A 571 8.51 -6.12 -37.35
N VAL A 572 7.94 -7.22 -37.86
CA VAL A 572 8.23 -7.73 -39.21
C VAL A 572 7.78 -6.74 -40.28
N LEU A 573 6.57 -6.17 -40.16
CA LEU A 573 6.05 -5.19 -41.13
C LEU A 573 6.88 -3.90 -41.15
N LYS A 574 7.39 -3.46 -39.99
CA LYS A 574 8.23 -2.27 -39.90
C LYS A 574 9.61 -2.51 -40.52
N GLU A 575 10.22 -3.65 -40.25
CA GLU A 575 11.54 -4.02 -40.78
C GLU A 575 11.51 -4.20 -42.31
N TYR A 576 10.45 -4.83 -42.81
CA TYR A 576 10.29 -5.16 -44.23
C TYR A 576 9.26 -4.27 -44.93
N ALA A 577 9.12 -3.02 -44.47
CA ALA A 577 8.11 -2.08 -44.99
C ALA A 577 8.28 -1.81 -46.50
N GLU A 578 9.48 -1.95 -47.06
CA GLU A 578 9.74 -1.81 -48.49
C GLU A 578 9.03 -2.86 -49.37
N TYR A 579 8.62 -3.98 -48.77
CA TYR A 579 7.92 -5.08 -49.46
C TYR A 579 6.40 -5.01 -49.36
N ILE A 580 5.88 -3.95 -48.72
CA ILE A 580 4.46 -3.60 -48.73
C ILE A 580 4.29 -2.24 -49.40
N PRO A 581 3.11 -1.95 -49.99
CA PRO A 581 2.83 -0.64 -50.55
C PRO A 581 2.56 0.39 -49.44
N ARG A 582 3.49 0.53 -48.48
CA ARG A 582 3.40 1.38 -47.27
C ARG A 582 4.70 2.12 -47.03
N GLN A 583 4.61 3.22 -46.29
CA GLN A 583 5.79 3.92 -45.76
C GLN A 583 6.14 3.35 -44.37
N THR A 584 7.41 3.45 -43.96
CA THR A 584 7.94 2.86 -42.70
C THR A 584 7.29 3.41 -41.42
N ASN A 585 6.58 4.54 -41.49
CA ASN A 585 5.93 5.25 -40.39
C ASN A 585 4.41 5.05 -40.35
N PHE A 586 3.91 3.86 -40.65
CA PHE A 586 2.47 3.56 -40.59
C PHE A 586 1.94 3.60 -39.15
N SER A 587 0.66 4.00 -39.01
CA SER A 587 -0.06 4.01 -37.74
C SER A 587 -0.98 2.80 -37.63
N VAL A 588 -1.15 2.26 -36.41
CA VAL A 588 -2.10 1.17 -36.15
C VAL A 588 -3.39 1.73 -35.58
N ILE A 589 -4.52 1.45 -36.23
CA ILE A 589 -5.84 1.92 -35.82
C ILE A 589 -6.60 0.86 -35.02
N HIS A 590 -7.51 1.34 -34.18
CA HIS A 590 -8.37 0.50 -33.35
C HIS A 590 -9.76 0.32 -33.97
N ARG A 591 -10.53 -0.62 -33.40
CA ARG A 591 -11.84 -1.00 -33.91
C ARG A 591 -12.83 0.16 -34.11
N HIS A 592 -12.78 1.17 -33.25
CA HIS A 592 -13.66 2.33 -33.38
C HIS A 592 -13.31 3.18 -34.62
N GLU A 593 -12.02 3.33 -34.94
CA GLU A 593 -11.55 4.00 -36.15
C GLU A 593 -11.87 3.16 -37.39
N THR A 594 -11.72 1.84 -37.33
CA THR A 594 -12.20 0.92 -38.38
C THR A 594 -13.69 1.14 -38.66
N GLU A 595 -14.53 1.18 -37.61
CA GLU A 595 -15.97 1.43 -37.75
C GLU A 595 -16.24 2.83 -38.35
N SER A 596 -15.52 3.87 -37.92
CA SER A 596 -15.65 5.23 -38.47
C SER A 596 -15.27 5.31 -39.95
N ILE A 597 -14.16 4.69 -40.35
CA ILE A 597 -13.71 4.68 -41.75
C ILE A 597 -14.71 3.91 -42.63
N ILE A 598 -15.22 2.77 -42.15
CA ILE A 598 -16.24 2.00 -42.88
C ILE A 598 -17.52 2.84 -43.05
N ALA A 599 -17.93 3.58 -42.02
CA ALA A 599 -19.08 4.47 -42.09
C ALA A 599 -18.85 5.62 -43.09
N GLU A 600 -17.64 6.18 -43.16
CA GLU A 600 -17.26 7.21 -44.14
C GLU A 600 -17.30 6.68 -45.57
N ILE A 601 -16.79 5.46 -45.80
CA ILE A 601 -16.75 4.83 -47.14
C ILE A 601 -18.14 4.43 -47.63
N THR A 602 -19.02 3.96 -46.75
CA THR A 602 -20.30 3.34 -47.15
C THR A 602 -21.53 4.20 -46.89
N GLY A 603 -21.49 5.13 -45.93
CA GLY A 603 -22.67 5.88 -45.47
C GLY A 603 -23.72 5.02 -44.74
N GLU A 604 -23.34 3.80 -44.33
CA GLU A 604 -24.26 2.81 -43.77
C GLU A 604 -24.61 3.04 -42.30
N SER A 605 -25.69 2.39 -41.85
CA SER A 605 -26.09 2.42 -40.43
C SER A 605 -25.04 1.78 -39.51
N LYS A 606 -24.96 2.23 -38.25
CA LYS A 606 -24.02 1.71 -37.24
C LYS A 606 -24.07 0.18 -37.08
N THR A 607 -25.25 -0.43 -37.19
CA THR A 607 -25.41 -1.89 -37.11
C THR A 607 -24.78 -2.59 -38.32
N LYS A 608 -24.97 -2.05 -39.53
CA LYS A 608 -24.38 -2.59 -40.75
C LYS A 608 -22.85 -2.39 -40.78
N VAL A 609 -22.37 -1.23 -40.35
CA VAL A 609 -20.93 -0.93 -40.16
C VAL A 609 -20.27 -1.95 -39.24
N ARG A 610 -20.85 -2.23 -38.08
CA ARG A 610 -20.34 -3.27 -37.16
C ARG A 610 -20.32 -4.66 -37.79
N SER A 611 -21.35 -4.99 -38.55
CA SER A 611 -21.41 -6.25 -39.30
C SER A 611 -20.29 -6.33 -40.35
N LEU A 612 -20.04 -5.25 -41.09
CA LEU A 612 -18.96 -5.18 -42.09
C LEU A 612 -17.58 -5.29 -41.42
N ALA A 613 -17.35 -4.58 -40.32
CA ALA A 613 -16.11 -4.66 -39.55
C ALA A 613 -15.82 -6.10 -39.07
N ASN A 614 -16.86 -6.82 -38.60
CA ASN A 614 -16.74 -8.24 -38.26
C ASN A 614 -16.40 -9.11 -39.48
N SER A 615 -17.07 -8.88 -40.63
CA SER A 615 -16.76 -9.60 -41.87
C SER A 615 -15.33 -9.35 -42.33
N PHE A 616 -14.82 -8.13 -42.20
CA PHE A 616 -13.45 -7.77 -42.58
C PHE A 616 -12.43 -8.48 -41.69
N SER A 617 -12.68 -8.47 -40.37
CA SER A 617 -11.88 -9.22 -39.41
C SER A 617 -11.86 -10.72 -39.72
N ASN A 618 -13.03 -11.31 -40.04
CA ASN A 618 -13.13 -12.72 -40.43
C ASN A 618 -12.32 -13.03 -41.70
N ILE A 619 -12.38 -12.17 -42.74
CA ILE A 619 -11.56 -12.30 -43.96
C ILE A 619 -10.07 -12.29 -43.58
N LYS A 620 -9.63 -11.27 -42.82
CA LYS A 620 -8.22 -11.12 -42.40
C LYS A 620 -7.74 -12.26 -41.50
N GLN A 621 -8.62 -12.91 -40.74
CA GLN A 621 -8.31 -14.05 -39.88
C GLN A 621 -8.41 -15.42 -40.59
N GLY A 622 -8.72 -15.44 -41.90
CA GLY A 622 -8.85 -16.69 -42.67
C GLY A 622 -10.13 -17.47 -42.35
N MET A 623 -11.13 -16.80 -41.78
CA MET A 623 -12.44 -17.36 -41.45
C MET A 623 -13.46 -17.04 -42.56
N GLY A 624 -13.21 -17.57 -43.76
CA GLY A 624 -14.22 -17.68 -44.83
C GLY A 624 -13.85 -17.03 -46.17
N ASP A 625 -13.87 -17.84 -47.23
CA ASP A 625 -13.90 -17.39 -48.63
C ASP A 625 -15.33 -16.99 -49.09
N GLY A 626 -16.32 -17.03 -48.20
CA GLY A 626 -17.76 -16.91 -48.52
C GLY A 626 -18.37 -15.51 -48.41
N ALA A 627 -17.55 -14.44 -48.31
CA ALA A 627 -18.09 -13.08 -48.32
C ALA A 627 -18.76 -12.78 -49.68
N ASP A 628 -20.00 -12.26 -49.63
CA ASP A 628 -20.74 -11.79 -50.80
C ASP A 628 -19.89 -10.79 -51.62
N ASN A 629 -20.09 -10.74 -52.94
CA ASN A 629 -19.33 -9.86 -53.83
C ASN A 629 -19.40 -8.40 -53.37
N ASP A 630 -20.56 -7.97 -52.84
CA ASP A 630 -20.77 -6.64 -52.30
C ASP A 630 -19.87 -6.36 -51.09
N VAL A 631 -19.68 -7.34 -50.19
CA VAL A 631 -18.80 -7.19 -49.02
C VAL A 631 -17.34 -7.12 -49.44
N ARG A 632 -16.94 -7.90 -50.46
CA ARG A 632 -15.59 -7.88 -51.02
C ARG A 632 -15.27 -6.53 -51.66
N GLU A 633 -16.20 -5.96 -52.43
CA GLU A 633 -15.98 -4.65 -53.05
C GLU A 633 -15.78 -3.54 -51.99
N ILE A 634 -16.55 -3.57 -50.89
CA ILE A 634 -16.38 -2.61 -49.80
C ILE A 634 -15.07 -2.87 -49.04
N PHE A 635 -14.69 -4.14 -48.85
CA PHE A 635 -13.40 -4.51 -48.25
C PHE A 635 -12.23 -3.96 -49.06
N ASP A 636 -12.27 -4.07 -50.39
CA ASP A 636 -11.21 -3.53 -51.26
C ASP A 636 -11.14 -1.99 -51.18
N LYS A 637 -12.28 -1.30 -51.10
CA LYS A 637 -12.32 0.16 -50.86
C LYS A 637 -11.71 0.53 -49.50
N TYR A 638 -12.01 -0.25 -48.47
CA TYR A 638 -11.43 -0.08 -47.14
C TYR A 638 -9.91 -0.29 -47.13
N GLU A 639 -9.42 -1.36 -47.74
CA GLU A 639 -7.99 -1.65 -47.86
C GLU A 639 -7.25 -0.55 -48.65
N ASN A 640 -7.87 -0.01 -49.70
CA ASN A 640 -7.32 1.11 -50.46
C ASN A 640 -7.26 2.40 -49.63
N TYR A 641 -8.28 2.69 -48.82
CA TYR A 641 -8.26 3.82 -47.89
C TYR A 641 -7.11 3.66 -46.89
N LEU A 642 -7.00 2.50 -46.25
CA LEU A 642 -5.93 2.20 -45.31
C LEU A 642 -4.54 2.38 -45.94
N ASN A 643 -4.36 1.91 -47.17
CA ASN A 643 -3.09 2.07 -47.92
C ASN A 643 -2.78 3.54 -48.19
N LYS A 644 -3.75 4.33 -48.66
CA LYS A 644 -3.58 5.75 -48.99
C LYS A 644 -3.18 6.58 -47.76
N GLU A 645 -3.82 6.32 -46.63
CA GLU A 645 -3.59 7.05 -45.38
C GLU A 645 -2.43 6.46 -44.54
N ASN A 646 -1.74 5.44 -45.06
CA ASN A 646 -0.66 4.73 -44.38
C ASN A 646 -1.07 4.16 -42.99
N LEU A 647 -2.29 3.62 -42.88
CA LEU A 647 -2.89 3.03 -41.67
C LEU A 647 -3.00 1.50 -41.73
N LEU A 648 -2.70 0.77 -40.66
CA LEU A 648 -2.98 -0.67 -40.52
C LEU A 648 -4.01 -0.87 -39.42
N ASP A 649 -4.96 -1.79 -39.58
CA ASP A 649 -5.72 -2.25 -38.42
C ASP A 649 -4.98 -3.35 -37.65
N LEU A 650 -5.55 -3.80 -36.53
CA LEU A 650 -4.92 -4.80 -35.69
C LEU A 650 -4.80 -6.17 -36.40
N ASP A 651 -5.79 -6.56 -37.20
CA ASP A 651 -5.78 -7.85 -37.90
C ASP A 651 -4.76 -7.85 -39.05
N ASP A 652 -4.49 -6.69 -39.67
CA ASP A 652 -3.45 -6.51 -40.69
C ASP A 652 -2.06 -6.90 -40.20
N LEU A 653 -1.76 -6.69 -38.92
CA LEU A 653 -0.46 -7.03 -38.36
C LEU A 653 -0.12 -8.51 -38.54
N ILE A 654 -1.12 -9.39 -38.55
CA ILE A 654 -0.94 -10.82 -38.78
C ILE A 654 -1.19 -11.15 -40.26
N TYR A 655 -2.28 -10.64 -40.82
CA TYR A 655 -2.69 -10.92 -42.20
C TYR A 655 -1.63 -10.49 -43.23
N LYS A 656 -1.14 -9.25 -43.14
CA LYS A 656 -0.12 -8.71 -44.05
C LYS A 656 1.24 -9.36 -43.81
N THR A 657 1.58 -9.68 -42.57
CA THR A 657 2.81 -10.42 -42.26
C THR A 657 2.80 -11.79 -42.93
N ASN A 658 1.69 -12.53 -42.82
CA ASN A 658 1.51 -13.79 -43.56
C ASN A 658 1.63 -13.62 -45.06
N LYS A 659 1.04 -12.56 -45.61
CA LYS A 659 1.11 -12.24 -47.04
C LYS A 659 2.55 -12.02 -47.51
N ILE A 660 3.31 -11.13 -46.86
CA ILE A 660 4.72 -10.87 -47.21
C ILE A 660 5.56 -12.15 -47.14
N LEU A 661 5.40 -12.92 -46.06
CA LEU A 661 6.14 -14.16 -45.88
C LEU A 661 5.77 -15.25 -46.90
N SER A 662 4.60 -15.16 -47.55
CA SER A 662 4.18 -16.10 -48.60
C SER A 662 4.64 -15.65 -49.99
N GLU A 663 4.65 -14.34 -50.24
CA GLU A 663 4.95 -13.75 -51.54
C GLU A 663 6.44 -13.45 -51.73
N ASN A 664 7.22 -13.39 -50.63
CA ASN A 664 8.63 -13.02 -50.66
C ASN A 664 9.52 -14.03 -49.93
N GLU A 665 10.12 -14.93 -50.71
CA GLU A 665 10.98 -16.00 -50.21
C GLU A 665 12.25 -15.45 -49.52
N GLN A 666 12.78 -14.31 -49.97
CA GLN A 666 13.95 -13.68 -49.35
C GLN A 666 13.65 -13.18 -47.95
N VAL A 667 12.50 -12.51 -47.76
CA VAL A 667 12.05 -12.06 -46.42
C VAL A 667 11.79 -13.27 -45.53
N LEU A 668 11.11 -14.31 -46.04
CA LEU A 668 10.88 -15.54 -45.30
C LEU A 668 12.18 -16.21 -44.84
N SER A 669 13.18 -16.32 -45.73
CA SER A 669 14.49 -16.89 -45.38
C SER A 669 15.16 -16.08 -44.28
N ARG A 670 15.19 -14.74 -44.39
CA ARG A 670 15.80 -13.87 -43.36
C ARG A 670 15.12 -14.04 -42.00
N VAL A 671 13.79 -14.08 -41.97
CA VAL A 671 13.02 -14.28 -40.73
C VAL A 671 13.28 -15.65 -40.12
N ARG A 672 13.38 -16.71 -40.93
CA ARG A 672 13.74 -18.08 -40.49
C ARG A 672 15.17 -18.18 -39.97
N ASP A 673 16.10 -17.55 -40.68
CA ASP A 673 17.53 -17.56 -40.33
C ASP A 673 17.78 -16.80 -39.02
N TYR A 674 16.98 -15.78 -38.76
CA TYR A 674 17.00 -15.03 -37.50
C TYR A 674 16.37 -15.84 -36.37
N TYR A 675 15.10 -16.27 -36.49
CA TYR A 675 14.40 -16.99 -35.42
C TYR A 675 14.55 -18.51 -35.53
N LYS A 676 15.62 -19.05 -34.93
CA LYS A 676 15.94 -20.48 -34.96
C LYS A 676 15.25 -21.30 -33.88
N TRP A 677 14.80 -20.67 -32.79
CA TRP A 677 14.13 -21.31 -31.67
C TRP A 677 12.82 -20.60 -31.37
N ILE A 678 11.70 -21.29 -31.56
CA ILE A 678 10.36 -20.70 -31.48
C ILE A 678 9.60 -21.34 -30.33
N LEU A 679 9.13 -20.52 -29.41
CA LEU A 679 8.39 -20.92 -28.23
C LEU A 679 7.04 -20.24 -28.22
N ILE A 680 5.95 -21.00 -28.14
CA ILE A 680 4.58 -20.45 -28.16
C ILE A 680 3.86 -20.83 -26.87
N ASP A 681 3.41 -19.82 -26.11
CA ASP A 681 2.54 -19.98 -24.96
C ASP A 681 1.05 -19.91 -25.35
N GLU A 682 0.18 -20.48 -24.53
CA GLU A 682 -1.28 -20.51 -24.71
C GLU A 682 -1.72 -20.97 -26.12
N PHE A 683 -1.10 -22.06 -26.61
CA PHE A 683 -1.30 -22.57 -27.97
C PHE A 683 -2.75 -22.97 -28.28
N GLN A 684 -3.59 -23.22 -27.27
CA GLN A 684 -5.01 -23.50 -27.45
C GLN A 684 -5.83 -22.31 -27.96
N ASP A 685 -5.35 -21.08 -27.76
CA ASP A 685 -6.08 -19.84 -28.05
C ASP A 685 -5.68 -19.19 -29.38
N ILE A 686 -4.96 -19.92 -30.23
CA ILE A 686 -4.53 -19.43 -31.53
C ILE A 686 -5.61 -19.61 -32.60
N ASN A 687 -5.68 -18.66 -33.53
CA ASN A 687 -6.51 -18.77 -34.73
C ASN A 687 -5.72 -19.27 -35.94
N ARG A 688 -6.41 -19.44 -37.09
CA ARG A 688 -5.80 -19.97 -38.32
C ARG A 688 -4.61 -19.15 -38.79
N MET A 689 -4.74 -17.83 -38.86
CA MET A 689 -3.67 -16.96 -39.37
C MET A 689 -2.45 -16.92 -38.45
N GLN A 690 -2.65 -17.01 -37.14
CA GLN A 690 -1.55 -17.13 -36.17
C GLN A 690 -0.83 -18.47 -36.31
N TYR A 691 -1.58 -19.57 -36.48
CA TYR A 691 -1.02 -20.88 -36.73
C TYR A 691 -0.21 -20.92 -38.04
N ASP A 692 -0.77 -20.38 -39.12
CA ASP A 692 -0.12 -20.30 -40.43
C ASP A 692 1.15 -19.43 -40.39
N LEU A 693 1.17 -18.38 -39.56
CA LEU A 693 2.35 -17.54 -39.35
C LEU A 693 3.46 -18.31 -38.64
N ILE A 694 3.12 -19.04 -37.56
CA ILE A 694 4.06 -19.88 -36.82
C ILE A 694 4.68 -20.93 -37.72
N LEU A 695 3.87 -21.65 -38.51
CA LEU A 695 4.36 -22.68 -39.43
C LEU A 695 5.34 -22.11 -40.47
N LYS A 696 5.05 -20.90 -40.99
CA LYS A 696 5.97 -20.22 -41.92
C LYS A 696 7.30 -19.91 -41.25
N ILE A 697 7.28 -19.30 -40.06
CA ILE A 697 8.52 -18.91 -39.36
C ILE A 697 9.31 -20.15 -38.89
N ALA A 698 8.65 -21.21 -38.44
CA ALA A 698 9.31 -22.44 -38.00
C ALA A 698 9.89 -23.27 -39.14
N GLY A 699 9.23 -23.26 -40.30
CA GLY A 699 9.51 -24.18 -41.40
C GLY A 699 8.92 -25.57 -41.14
N PRO A 700 8.17 -26.17 -42.09
CA PRO A 700 7.45 -27.43 -41.88
C PRO A 700 8.33 -28.69 -41.94
N GLY A 701 9.60 -28.61 -41.53
CA GLY A 701 10.58 -29.71 -41.62
C GLY A 701 10.97 -30.30 -40.26
N PRO A 702 11.57 -31.50 -40.24
CA PRO A 702 12.03 -32.17 -39.01
C PRO A 702 13.15 -31.40 -38.28
N ASP A 703 13.79 -30.43 -38.94
CA ASP A 703 14.85 -29.60 -38.37
C ASP A 703 14.32 -28.35 -37.63
N SER A 704 13.00 -28.11 -37.62
CA SER A 704 12.40 -26.95 -36.94
C SER A 704 12.46 -27.07 -35.41
N ASN A 705 12.99 -26.05 -34.73
CA ASN A 705 13.00 -26.02 -33.26
C ASN A 705 11.80 -25.24 -32.73
N ILE A 706 10.61 -25.83 -32.90
CA ILE A 706 9.36 -25.28 -32.40
C ILE A 706 8.89 -25.99 -31.12
N PHE A 707 8.59 -25.20 -30.10
CA PHE A 707 8.12 -25.67 -28.80
C PHE A 707 6.80 -24.98 -28.46
N VAL A 708 5.71 -25.73 -28.44
CA VAL A 708 4.38 -25.20 -28.14
C VAL A 708 3.89 -25.74 -26.81
N ILE A 709 3.23 -24.89 -26.02
CA ILE A 709 2.59 -25.30 -24.78
C ILE A 709 1.16 -24.76 -24.71
N GLY A 710 0.23 -25.59 -24.27
CA GLY A 710 -1.16 -25.20 -24.16
C GLY A 710 -2.00 -26.16 -23.32
N ASP A 711 -3.19 -25.70 -22.97
CA ASP A 711 -4.21 -26.47 -22.26
C ASP A 711 -5.49 -26.53 -23.11
N PRO A 712 -5.83 -27.67 -23.73
CA PRO A 712 -7.03 -27.78 -24.57
C PRO A 712 -8.33 -27.45 -23.82
N ASN A 713 -8.36 -27.63 -22.49
CA ASN A 713 -9.53 -27.34 -21.67
C ASN A 713 -9.66 -25.85 -21.30
N GLN A 714 -8.67 -25.01 -21.65
CA GLN A 714 -8.68 -23.57 -21.39
C GLN A 714 -8.91 -22.71 -22.64
N ALA A 715 -9.31 -23.31 -23.75
CA ALA A 715 -9.61 -22.56 -24.97
C ALA A 715 -10.92 -21.77 -24.81
N ILE A 716 -10.81 -20.48 -24.56
CA ILE A 716 -11.97 -19.59 -24.30
C ILE A 716 -12.15 -18.50 -25.36
N TYR A 717 -11.19 -18.33 -26.27
CA TYR A 717 -11.22 -17.31 -27.31
C TYR A 717 -11.91 -17.76 -28.62
N GLY A 718 -12.78 -18.77 -28.58
CA GLY A 718 -13.46 -19.29 -29.77
C GLY A 718 -14.28 -18.24 -30.54
N PHE A 719 -14.84 -17.25 -29.85
CA PHE A 719 -15.55 -16.12 -30.47
C PHE A 719 -14.64 -15.17 -31.29
N ARG A 720 -13.31 -15.31 -31.18
CA ARG A 720 -12.28 -14.61 -31.98
C ARG A 720 -11.55 -15.53 -32.96
N GLY A 721 -12.15 -16.69 -33.27
CA GLY A 721 -11.59 -17.63 -34.24
C GLY A 721 -10.51 -18.56 -33.71
N ALA A 722 -10.22 -18.54 -32.41
CA ALA A 722 -9.34 -19.53 -31.80
C ALA A 722 -9.96 -20.93 -31.87
N ASP A 723 -9.14 -21.94 -32.14
CA ASP A 723 -9.65 -23.30 -32.31
C ASP A 723 -8.65 -24.35 -31.80
N VAL A 724 -9.11 -25.17 -30.86
CA VAL A 724 -8.31 -26.27 -30.28
C VAL A 724 -7.85 -27.29 -31.31
N LYS A 725 -8.49 -27.37 -32.49
CA LYS A 725 -8.05 -28.26 -33.58
C LYS A 725 -6.61 -28.03 -34.01
N PHE A 726 -6.05 -26.84 -33.79
CA PHE A 726 -4.65 -26.57 -34.12
C PHE A 726 -3.65 -27.36 -33.27
N ILE A 727 -4.07 -27.84 -32.09
CA ILE A 727 -3.32 -28.83 -31.31
C ILE A 727 -3.20 -30.15 -32.09
N ASP A 728 -4.28 -30.60 -32.73
CA ASP A 728 -4.26 -31.81 -33.54
C ASP A 728 -3.57 -31.60 -34.90
N HIS A 729 -3.74 -30.42 -35.51
CA HIS A 729 -2.99 -30.08 -36.72
C HIS A 729 -1.49 -30.07 -36.46
N PHE A 730 -1.02 -29.54 -35.32
CA PHE A 730 0.39 -29.56 -34.98
C PHE A 730 0.97 -30.97 -34.93
N LYS A 731 0.20 -31.96 -34.44
CA LYS A 731 0.63 -33.38 -34.45
C LYS A 731 0.74 -33.93 -35.87
N ASN A 732 -0.12 -33.50 -36.78
CA ASN A 732 -0.12 -33.94 -38.17
C ASN A 732 0.99 -33.26 -38.99
N ASP A 733 1.21 -31.97 -38.78
CA ASP A 733 2.22 -31.17 -39.46
C ASP A 733 3.64 -31.50 -38.95
N PHE A 734 3.76 -31.93 -37.69
CA PHE A 734 5.02 -32.37 -37.07
C PHE A 734 4.87 -33.78 -36.46
N PRO A 735 4.80 -34.84 -37.28
CA PRO A 735 4.56 -36.21 -36.79
C PRO A 735 5.70 -36.76 -35.91
N GLY A 736 6.90 -36.17 -35.99
CA GLY A 736 8.04 -36.48 -35.11
C GLY A 736 8.07 -35.70 -33.79
N ALA A 737 7.07 -34.83 -33.52
CA ALA A 737 7.10 -33.97 -32.35
C ALA A 737 7.02 -34.75 -31.04
N GLY A 738 7.88 -34.41 -30.08
CA GLY A 738 7.81 -34.95 -28.73
C GLY A 738 6.58 -34.45 -28.00
N ILE A 739 5.74 -35.36 -27.48
CA ILE A 739 4.57 -34.99 -26.67
C ILE A 739 4.89 -35.20 -25.19
N ILE A 740 4.75 -34.14 -24.39
CA ILE A 740 4.95 -34.16 -22.93
C ILE A 740 3.67 -33.70 -22.24
N ARG A 741 3.24 -34.42 -21.21
CA ARG A 741 2.05 -34.07 -20.41
C ARG A 741 2.46 -33.57 -19.03
N LEU A 742 1.97 -32.40 -18.63
CA LEU A 742 2.13 -31.88 -17.27
C LEU A 742 0.83 -32.13 -16.49
N ASN A 743 0.93 -32.98 -15.46
CA ASN A 743 -0.20 -33.53 -14.72
C ASN A 743 -0.18 -33.23 -13.21
N LYS A 744 0.68 -32.30 -12.79
CA LYS A 744 0.76 -31.82 -11.40
C LYS A 744 0.63 -30.30 -11.36
N SER A 745 -0.42 -29.80 -10.72
CA SER A 745 -0.69 -28.39 -10.46
C SER A 745 0.05 -27.95 -9.19
N TYR A 746 0.66 -26.77 -9.27
CA TYR A 746 1.35 -26.10 -8.15
C TYR A 746 0.60 -24.85 -7.71
N ARG A 747 -0.57 -24.59 -8.29
CA ARG A 747 -1.42 -23.43 -7.98
C ARG A 747 -2.61 -23.82 -7.13
N CYS A 748 -3.26 -24.93 -7.48
CA CYS A 748 -4.57 -25.30 -6.94
C CYS A 748 -4.46 -26.51 -6.00
N PRO A 749 -5.17 -26.49 -4.85
CA PRO A 749 -5.40 -27.69 -4.05
C PRO A 749 -6.11 -28.80 -4.82
N ASP A 750 -5.85 -30.06 -4.44
CA ASP A 750 -6.49 -31.25 -5.03
C ASP A 750 -8.02 -31.14 -5.10
N ILE A 751 -8.66 -30.64 -4.04
CA ILE A 751 -10.11 -30.49 -3.97
C ILE A 751 -10.67 -29.55 -5.05
N VAL A 752 -9.96 -28.47 -5.35
CA VAL A 752 -10.35 -27.51 -6.40
C VAL A 752 -10.23 -28.16 -7.77
N LEU A 753 -9.20 -28.96 -7.99
CA LEU A 753 -8.99 -29.65 -9.26
C LEU A 753 -10.02 -30.75 -9.49
N LYS A 754 -10.38 -31.52 -8.46
CA LYS A 754 -11.44 -32.52 -8.53
C LYS A 754 -12.80 -31.88 -8.84
N ALA A 755 -13.13 -30.79 -8.17
CA ALA A 755 -14.34 -30.02 -8.45
C ALA A 755 -14.34 -29.50 -9.91
N SER A 756 -13.24 -28.91 -10.37
CA SER A 756 -13.11 -28.44 -11.76
C SER A 756 -13.25 -29.58 -12.77
N SER A 757 -12.64 -30.74 -12.50
CA SER A 757 -12.68 -31.91 -13.40
C SER A 757 -14.10 -32.47 -13.51
N SER A 758 -14.85 -32.47 -12.40
CA SER A 758 -16.26 -32.89 -12.40
C SER A 758 -17.16 -31.99 -13.25
N VAL A 759 -16.84 -30.71 -13.36
CA VAL A 759 -17.60 -29.76 -14.21
C VAL A 759 -17.29 -29.96 -15.69
N ILE A 760 -16.02 -30.23 -16.03
CA ILE A 760 -15.56 -30.37 -17.42
C ILE A 760 -15.86 -31.77 -17.99
N GLY A 761 -16.11 -32.77 -17.13
CA GLY A 761 -16.35 -34.15 -17.54
C GLY A 761 -15.08 -34.87 -18.03
N GLY A 762 -13.90 -34.42 -17.60
CA GLY A 762 -12.59 -34.93 -18.02
C GLY A 762 -11.98 -35.96 -17.06
N ASP A 763 -10.95 -36.67 -17.53
CA ASP A 763 -10.20 -37.66 -16.74
C ASP A 763 -9.48 -37.04 -15.52
N ASP A 764 -9.51 -37.76 -14.41
CA ASP A 764 -9.03 -37.41 -13.05
C ASP A 764 -7.48 -37.41 -12.91
N ASN A 765 -6.76 -37.19 -14.01
CA ASN A 765 -5.30 -37.38 -14.09
C ASN A 765 -4.48 -36.17 -13.63
N LEU A 766 -5.11 -35.09 -13.15
CA LEU A 766 -4.44 -33.89 -12.65
C LEU A 766 -4.40 -33.89 -11.12
N SER A 767 -3.19 -33.96 -10.56
CA SER A 767 -2.96 -33.80 -9.12
C SER A 767 -2.62 -32.34 -8.78
N GLY A 768 -2.90 -31.91 -7.56
CA GLY A 768 -2.68 -30.56 -7.04
C GLY A 768 -1.88 -30.56 -5.74
N ILE A 769 -2.03 -29.47 -4.98
CA ILE A 769 -1.41 -29.33 -3.67
C ILE A 769 -2.23 -30.12 -2.64
N ASP A 770 -1.55 -30.91 -1.81
CA ASP A 770 -2.17 -31.60 -0.69
C ASP A 770 -2.57 -30.58 0.39
N ARG A 771 -3.85 -30.21 0.38
CA ARG A 771 -4.48 -29.29 1.33
C ARG A 771 -5.88 -29.78 1.65
N THR A 772 -6.22 -29.70 2.94
CA THR A 772 -7.49 -30.20 3.48
C THR A 772 -8.61 -29.15 3.50
N ASP A 773 -8.38 -27.96 2.95
CA ASP A 773 -9.37 -26.88 2.88
C ASP A 773 -10.60 -27.33 2.09
N LYS A 774 -11.80 -26.90 2.49
CA LYS A 774 -13.04 -27.21 1.77
C LYS A 774 -13.42 -26.06 0.84
N ILE A 775 -13.96 -26.38 -0.34
CA ILE A 775 -14.65 -25.39 -1.18
C ILE A 775 -15.91 -24.96 -0.45
N GLN A 776 -16.02 -23.67 -0.13
CA GLN A 776 -17.19 -23.10 0.50
C GLN A 776 -18.14 -22.56 -0.57
N VAL A 777 -19.39 -23.01 -0.54
CA VAL A 777 -20.47 -22.49 -1.38
C VAL A 777 -21.49 -21.86 -0.44
N SER A 778 -21.83 -20.60 -0.69
CA SER A 778 -22.84 -19.87 0.07
C SER A 778 -23.90 -19.37 -0.89
N VAL A 779 -25.17 -19.61 -0.56
CA VAL A 779 -26.31 -19.17 -1.36
C VAL A 779 -26.93 -17.96 -0.66
N HIS A 780 -27.14 -16.89 -1.44
CA HIS A 780 -27.63 -15.61 -0.95
C HIS A 780 -28.97 -15.27 -1.60
N GLN A 781 -29.88 -14.66 -0.84
CA GLN A 781 -31.24 -14.33 -1.33
C GLN A 781 -31.24 -13.16 -2.32
N THR A 782 -30.23 -12.29 -2.22
CA THR A 782 -30.09 -11.09 -3.06
C THR A 782 -28.63 -10.83 -3.39
N GLU A 783 -28.36 -10.16 -4.51
CA GLU A 783 -27.04 -9.66 -4.90
C GLU A 783 -26.41 -8.79 -3.80
N LYS A 784 -27.22 -8.01 -3.07
CA LYS A 784 -26.76 -7.18 -1.95
C LYS A 784 -26.24 -8.04 -0.78
N SER A 785 -26.95 -9.11 -0.43
CA SER A 785 -26.51 -10.01 0.65
C SER A 785 -25.27 -10.81 0.28
N GLU A 786 -25.09 -11.14 -1.00
CA GLU A 786 -23.87 -11.76 -1.51
C GLU A 786 -22.70 -10.77 -1.44
N ALA A 787 -22.89 -9.54 -1.89
CA ALA A 787 -21.87 -8.49 -1.83
C ALA A 787 -21.43 -8.22 -0.39
N GLU A 788 -22.35 -8.17 0.58
CA GLU A 788 -22.02 -7.99 1.99
C GLU A 788 -21.21 -9.17 2.55
N PHE A 789 -21.58 -10.41 2.20
CA PHE A 789 -20.83 -11.60 2.59
C PHE A 789 -19.42 -11.61 2.01
N ILE A 790 -19.27 -11.24 0.74
CA ILE A 790 -17.96 -11.10 0.08
C ILE A 790 -17.13 -10.03 0.79
N ALA A 791 -17.70 -8.85 1.06
CA ALA A 791 -17.00 -7.77 1.75
C ALA A 791 -16.49 -8.19 3.13
N ARG A 792 -17.35 -8.81 3.96
CA ARG A 792 -16.97 -9.34 5.29
C ARG A 792 -15.90 -10.44 5.18
N THR A 793 -16.00 -11.29 4.17
CA THR A 793 -15.02 -12.36 3.94
C THR A 793 -13.67 -11.79 3.52
N ILE A 794 -13.64 -10.79 2.62
CA ILE A 794 -12.42 -10.07 2.25
C ILE A 794 -11.83 -9.37 3.47
N GLU A 795 -12.63 -8.67 4.26
CA GLU A 795 -12.17 -8.00 5.48
C GLU A 795 -11.50 -8.98 6.44
N ARG A 796 -12.15 -10.12 6.71
CA ARG A 796 -11.61 -11.19 7.54
C ARG A 796 -10.31 -11.77 6.98
N LEU A 797 -10.26 -12.06 5.67
CA LEU A 797 -9.08 -12.64 5.02
C LEU A 797 -7.92 -11.64 4.88
N ALA A 798 -8.21 -10.34 4.76
CA ALA A 798 -7.22 -9.27 4.67
C ALA A 798 -6.61 -8.90 6.03
N GLY A 799 -7.00 -9.59 7.12
CA GLY A 799 -6.59 -9.26 8.49
C GLY A 799 -7.11 -7.90 8.93
N GLY A 800 -8.34 -7.56 8.56
CA GLY A 800 -8.96 -6.28 8.89
C GLY A 800 -8.63 -5.14 7.91
N LEU A 801 -9.66 -4.38 7.55
CA LEU A 801 -9.51 -3.09 6.85
C LEU A 801 -9.36 -1.93 7.82
N ARG A 802 -9.40 -2.19 9.13
CA ARG A 802 -9.41 -1.19 10.21
C ARG A 802 -8.55 -1.64 11.37
N PHE A 803 -8.11 -0.68 12.18
CA PHE A 803 -7.36 -0.92 13.41
C PHE A 803 -8.12 -1.80 14.42
N PHE A 804 -9.45 -1.67 14.49
CA PHE A 804 -10.30 -2.42 15.42
C PHE A 804 -10.77 -3.79 14.91
N SER A 805 -10.69 -4.07 13.61
CA SER A 805 -11.25 -5.31 13.03
C SER A 805 -10.53 -6.59 13.46
N MET A 806 -9.39 -6.48 14.16
CA MET A 806 -8.59 -7.63 14.64
C MET A 806 -8.69 -7.88 16.15
N ASP A 807 -9.23 -6.94 16.94
CA ASP A 807 -9.45 -7.16 18.38
C ASP A 807 -10.75 -7.97 18.64
N SER A 808 -11.50 -8.28 17.57
CA SER A 808 -12.73 -9.08 17.60
C SER A 808 -12.48 -10.49 17.06
N ASP A 809 -11.72 -11.29 17.81
CA ASP A 809 -11.73 -12.75 17.70
C ASP A 809 -12.34 -13.36 18.98
#